data_AF-A0A940EUI1-F1
#
_entry.id   AF-A0A940EUI1-F1
#
_cell.length_a   1.000
_cell.length_b   1.000
_cell.length_c   1.000
_cell.angle_alpha   90.00
_cell.angle_beta   90.00
_cell.angle_gamma   90.00
#
_symmetry.space_group_name_H-M   'P 1'
#
loop_
_entity.id
_entity.type
_entity.pdbx_description
1 polymer ?
#
loop_
_entity_poly.entity_id
_entity_poly.type
_entity_poly.pdbx_seq_one_letter_code
_entity_poly.pdbx_strand_id
1 'polypeptide(L)'
;MSQKLTVVGGGMVAHRLIEALLDRDTEQAWQIDLFCEEPVAPYDRVALTSYFSGNSPEDLLLGDADLAADPRVTVHLGGTVTALDTEARTVSTAAGVHGFDALVLATGSSAFVPPVAGSDLPGAFVYRTVQDVQDLEAWVLARQGRPLTGVVVGGGLLGLEAAGALHGLGVRATVVEFADRLMPLQVDEGGGAALRRIIEGLGVEVRTSAASAALHAGAGGEVAAMELADGTKIEADVVVFATGVRPRDELAREAGLVIGERGGVVVDDGCATVVPEVYAVGEVACIQGRTWGLVGPGNTMAEVVVDRLLGGEATFPGADTSTKLKLLGVDVASFGDAFAETPGALEVVYADPVAGVYKKLVVSDDAKTLLGGILVGDASSYASLRPMLGAELGSDPNAWLLPEGSGAPVTGQLPDAATVCSCNNVTAGTIRCAVTDEGCTDLGAVKACTKAGTSCGSCLPLVKNLVNTELEKSGVEVSNALCEHFAFSRAQLFDIVSVTGLRNFSEIIASHGTGRGCDICRPVVASILASLGTGHVLDKDQARLQDTNDHVMANLQKDGTYSVVPRVPAGEITPEGLIAIGQVAHDFGLYTKITGGQRIDLFGARLEQLPAIWKRLVDAGFESGHAYGKSLRTVKSCVGSTWCRYGVQDSVGMAVELELRYRGLRAPHKLKLGVSGCARECAEARGKDVGVIATDNGWNLYVGGNGGFTPRHAVLFAEDLDTETLVRTIDRFLMYYVRTADRLQRTAPWVEAHGIEAIREVILEDSLGICADLDAAMAAHVGSYCDEWAATLADPDKLAQFVSFVNDPEASDPDLAYVEERGQRRPATASERTLIAGPTLEVRA
;
A
#
# COMPACT_ATOMS: atom_id res chain seq x y z
N MET A 1 -8.35 -10.50 -45.33
CA MET A 1 -9.28 -11.05 -44.32
C MET A 1 -8.49 -11.09 -43.04
N SER A 2 -9.04 -10.62 -41.93
CA SER A 2 -8.38 -10.73 -40.64
C SER A 2 -8.30 -12.21 -40.25
N GLN A 3 -7.13 -12.63 -39.79
CA GLN A 3 -6.88 -13.96 -39.24
C GLN A 3 -7.50 -14.06 -37.84
N LYS A 4 -7.86 -15.27 -37.43
CA LYS A 4 -8.53 -15.51 -36.15
C LYS A 4 -7.59 -16.19 -35.16
N LEU A 5 -7.28 -15.49 -34.08
CA LEU A 5 -6.55 -16.01 -32.92
C LEU A 5 -7.56 -16.47 -31.86
N THR A 6 -7.48 -17.73 -31.46
CA THR A 6 -8.24 -18.24 -30.32
C THR A 6 -7.32 -18.40 -29.12
N VAL A 7 -7.68 -17.82 -27.98
CA VAL A 7 -6.95 -17.92 -26.71
C VAL A 7 -7.81 -18.68 -25.72
N VAL A 8 -7.31 -19.81 -25.20
CA VAL A 8 -8.02 -20.67 -24.26
C VAL A 8 -7.45 -20.49 -22.86
N GLY A 9 -8.20 -19.79 -22.01
CA GLY A 9 -7.82 -19.45 -20.63
C GLY A 9 -7.67 -17.95 -20.43
N GLY A 10 -8.49 -17.38 -19.53
CA GLY A 10 -8.56 -15.93 -19.22
C GLY A 10 -7.70 -15.48 -18.05
N GLY A 11 -6.44 -15.91 -17.98
CA GLY A 11 -5.53 -15.53 -16.89
C GLY A 11 -4.67 -14.28 -17.18
N MET A 12 -3.82 -13.91 -16.22
CA MET A 12 -2.89 -12.77 -16.34
C MET A 12 -2.00 -12.84 -17.59
N VAL A 13 -1.54 -14.04 -17.95
CA VAL A 13 -0.66 -14.25 -19.11
C VAL A 13 -1.43 -14.08 -20.43
N ALA A 14 -2.69 -14.54 -20.49
CA ALA A 14 -3.53 -14.34 -21.66
C ALA A 14 -3.88 -12.87 -21.85
N HIS A 15 -4.20 -12.17 -20.75
CA HIS A 15 -4.39 -10.72 -20.77
C HIS A 15 -3.15 -10.01 -21.35
N ARG A 16 -1.94 -10.36 -20.87
CA ARG A 16 -0.70 -9.78 -21.39
C ARG A 16 -0.49 -10.07 -22.87
N LEU A 17 -0.76 -11.29 -23.32
CA LEU A 17 -0.67 -11.69 -24.73
C LEU A 17 -1.58 -10.83 -25.60
N ILE A 18 -2.84 -10.64 -25.18
CA ILE A 18 -3.80 -9.84 -25.94
C ILE A 18 -3.39 -8.38 -25.95
N GLU A 19 -3.02 -7.80 -24.81
CA GLU A 19 -2.52 -6.42 -24.72
C GLU A 19 -1.33 -6.19 -25.67
N ALA A 20 -0.30 -7.04 -25.59
CA ALA A 20 0.88 -6.94 -26.43
C ALA A 20 0.56 -7.12 -27.94
N LEU A 21 -0.39 -7.98 -28.28
CA LEU A 21 -0.84 -8.15 -29.67
C LEU A 21 -1.59 -6.92 -30.16
N LEU A 22 -2.53 -6.38 -29.38
CA LEU A 22 -3.30 -5.19 -29.74
C LEU A 22 -2.41 -3.97 -29.95
N ASP A 23 -1.34 -3.83 -29.15
CA ASP A 23 -0.34 -2.76 -29.24
C ASP A 23 0.55 -2.89 -30.48
N ARG A 24 0.94 -4.11 -30.86
CA ARG A 24 1.94 -4.37 -31.93
C ARG A 24 1.33 -4.66 -33.30
N ASP A 25 0.10 -5.18 -33.36
CA ASP A 25 -0.64 -5.45 -34.60
C ASP A 25 -1.26 -4.17 -35.18
N THR A 26 -0.39 -3.30 -35.70
CA THR A 26 -0.79 -2.01 -36.30
C THR A 26 -1.59 -2.17 -37.60
N GLU A 27 -1.47 -3.31 -38.27
CA GLU A 27 -2.22 -3.63 -39.49
C GLU A 27 -3.61 -4.22 -39.19
N GLN A 28 -3.92 -4.48 -37.91
CA GLN A 28 -5.16 -5.12 -37.45
C GLN A 28 -5.42 -6.44 -38.19
N ALA A 29 -4.35 -7.21 -38.37
CA ALA A 29 -4.39 -8.50 -39.04
C ALA A 29 -5.18 -9.54 -38.25
N TRP A 30 -5.29 -9.40 -36.92
CA TRP A 30 -5.88 -10.39 -36.04
C TRP A 30 -7.24 -9.98 -35.42
N GLN A 31 -8.14 -10.95 -35.35
CA GLN A 31 -9.35 -10.96 -34.52
C GLN A 31 -9.18 -12.01 -33.43
N ILE A 32 -9.53 -11.67 -32.19
CA ILE A 32 -9.18 -12.44 -31.01
C ILE A 32 -10.46 -12.94 -30.33
N ASP A 33 -10.58 -14.27 -30.17
CA ASP A 33 -11.57 -14.89 -29.30
C ASP A 33 -10.89 -15.38 -28.03
N LEU A 34 -11.23 -14.78 -26.88
CA LEU A 34 -10.77 -15.19 -25.58
C LEU A 34 -11.84 -16.04 -24.88
N PHE A 35 -11.52 -17.30 -24.58
CA PHE A 35 -12.41 -18.20 -23.84
C PHE A 35 -11.99 -18.31 -22.38
N CYS A 36 -12.88 -17.86 -21.48
CA CYS A 36 -12.68 -17.90 -20.03
C CYS A 36 -13.63 -18.94 -19.43
N GLU A 37 -13.10 -19.95 -18.74
CA GLU A 37 -13.94 -20.88 -17.95
C GLU A 37 -14.60 -20.16 -16.76
N GLU A 38 -13.87 -19.28 -16.10
CA GLU A 38 -14.41 -18.49 -15.00
C GLU A 38 -15.42 -17.44 -15.52
N PRO A 39 -16.50 -17.15 -14.76
CA PRO A 39 -17.52 -16.18 -15.16
C PRO A 39 -17.10 -14.71 -14.93
N VAL A 40 -15.82 -14.48 -14.66
CA VAL A 40 -15.23 -13.16 -14.38
C VAL A 40 -14.17 -12.83 -15.41
N ALA A 41 -14.01 -11.53 -15.71
CA ALA A 41 -12.95 -11.05 -16.59
C ALA A 41 -11.55 -11.33 -16.00
N PRO A 42 -10.49 -11.35 -16.82
CA PRO A 42 -9.13 -11.59 -16.33
C PRO A 42 -8.74 -10.68 -15.17
N TYR A 43 -8.19 -11.26 -14.12
CA TYR A 43 -7.88 -10.60 -12.85
C TYR A 43 -6.49 -11.01 -12.32
N ASP A 44 -5.93 -10.20 -11.42
CA ASP A 44 -4.65 -10.43 -10.75
C ASP A 44 -4.78 -11.53 -9.70
N ARG A 45 -4.39 -12.74 -10.08
CA ARG A 45 -4.39 -13.92 -9.20
C ARG A 45 -3.30 -13.85 -8.12
N VAL A 46 -2.22 -13.08 -8.34
CA VAL A 46 -1.17 -12.87 -7.34
C VAL A 46 -1.71 -12.00 -6.19
N ALA A 47 -2.66 -11.13 -6.48
CA ALA A 47 -3.30 -10.26 -5.50
C ALA A 47 -4.51 -10.89 -4.77
N LEU A 48 -4.80 -12.19 -4.94
CA LEU A 48 -5.98 -12.85 -4.33
C LEU A 48 -6.08 -12.65 -2.82
N THR A 49 -4.96 -12.68 -2.11
CA THR A 49 -4.92 -12.50 -0.66
C THR A 49 -5.35 -11.09 -0.21
N SER A 50 -5.28 -10.10 -1.10
CA SER A 50 -5.79 -8.75 -0.81
C SER A 50 -7.32 -8.68 -0.65
N TYR A 51 -8.05 -9.69 -1.15
CA TYR A 51 -9.49 -9.84 -0.91
C TYR A 51 -9.83 -9.80 0.59
N PHE A 52 -9.08 -10.56 1.41
CA PHE A 52 -9.25 -10.59 2.87
C PHE A 52 -8.83 -9.28 3.58
N SER A 53 -8.25 -8.33 2.85
CA SER A 53 -7.89 -6.99 3.35
C SER A 53 -8.91 -5.91 2.96
N GLY A 54 -10.05 -6.30 2.38
CA GLY A 54 -11.17 -5.40 2.05
C GLY A 54 -11.30 -5.06 0.56
N ASN A 55 -10.50 -5.67 -0.32
CA ASN A 55 -10.66 -5.55 -1.76
C ASN A 55 -11.81 -6.44 -2.24
N SER A 56 -12.57 -5.94 -3.22
CA SER A 56 -13.59 -6.68 -3.94
C SER A 56 -12.99 -7.45 -5.13
N PRO A 57 -13.65 -8.49 -5.67
CA PRO A 57 -13.23 -9.12 -6.92
C PRO A 57 -13.00 -8.14 -8.07
N GLU A 58 -13.78 -7.07 -8.12
CA GLU A 58 -13.68 -5.99 -9.10
C GLU A 58 -12.36 -5.22 -8.97
N ASP A 59 -11.82 -5.06 -7.76
CA ASP A 59 -10.53 -4.41 -7.51
C ASP A 59 -9.34 -5.26 -7.98
N LEU A 60 -9.57 -6.54 -8.31
CA LEU A 60 -8.55 -7.45 -8.82
C LEU A 60 -8.50 -7.48 -10.36
N LEU A 61 -9.45 -6.87 -11.06
CA LEU A 61 -9.49 -6.91 -12.53
C LEU A 61 -8.22 -6.31 -13.14
N LEU A 62 -7.73 -6.89 -14.24
CA LEU A 62 -6.54 -6.42 -14.92
C LEU A 62 -6.87 -5.30 -15.92
N GLY A 63 -6.12 -4.20 -15.83
CA GLY A 63 -6.17 -3.07 -16.77
C GLY A 63 -7.26 -2.03 -16.49
N ASP A 64 -7.04 -0.79 -16.96
CA ASP A 64 -8.04 0.29 -16.93
C ASP A 64 -9.02 0.22 -18.12
N ALA A 65 -8.65 -0.52 -19.16
CA ALA A 65 -9.43 -0.71 -20.38
C ALA A 65 -10.08 -2.09 -20.38
N ASP A 66 -11.41 -2.12 -20.45
CA ASP A 66 -12.16 -3.35 -20.71
C ASP A 66 -11.65 -3.95 -22.04
N LEU A 67 -11.01 -5.13 -22.01
CA LEU A 67 -10.56 -5.81 -23.23
C LEU A 67 -11.73 -5.98 -24.22
N ALA A 68 -12.96 -6.12 -23.72
CA ALA A 68 -14.16 -6.22 -24.56
C ALA A 68 -14.57 -4.89 -25.23
N ALA A 69 -13.94 -3.77 -24.88
CA ALA A 69 -14.14 -2.49 -25.55
C ALA A 69 -13.37 -2.37 -26.88
N ASP A 70 -12.30 -3.14 -27.09
CA ASP A 70 -11.63 -3.18 -28.39
C ASP A 70 -12.45 -4.05 -29.37
N PRO A 71 -12.87 -3.52 -30.53
CA PRO A 71 -13.69 -4.25 -31.50
C PRO A 71 -12.99 -5.48 -32.11
N ARG A 72 -11.68 -5.67 -31.88
CA ARG A 72 -10.91 -6.84 -32.30
C ARG A 72 -10.98 -8.00 -31.31
N VAL A 73 -11.52 -7.80 -30.11
CA VAL A 73 -11.54 -8.81 -29.03
C VAL A 73 -12.97 -9.21 -28.68
N THR A 74 -13.25 -10.50 -28.76
CA THR A 74 -14.47 -11.11 -28.24
C THR A 74 -14.14 -11.92 -27.00
N VAL A 75 -14.71 -11.55 -25.85
CA VAL A 75 -14.51 -12.25 -24.58
C VAL A 75 -15.71 -13.15 -24.27
N HIS A 76 -15.46 -14.45 -24.10
CA HIS A 76 -16.46 -15.46 -23.77
C HIS A 76 -16.31 -15.88 -22.30
N LEU A 77 -16.95 -15.15 -21.39
CA LEU A 77 -17.01 -15.48 -19.96
C LEU A 77 -17.88 -16.72 -19.71
N GLY A 78 -17.44 -17.62 -18.81
CA GLY A 78 -18.08 -18.92 -18.62
C GLY A 78 -18.01 -19.85 -19.84
N GLY A 79 -17.24 -19.48 -20.87
CA GLY A 79 -17.08 -20.18 -22.13
C GLY A 79 -16.05 -21.30 -22.05
N THR A 80 -16.29 -22.31 -21.22
CA THR A 80 -15.37 -23.45 -21.06
C THR A 80 -15.15 -24.18 -22.39
N VAL A 81 -13.89 -24.32 -22.80
CA VAL A 81 -13.49 -25.16 -23.94
C VAL A 81 -13.38 -26.60 -23.48
N THR A 82 -14.13 -27.48 -24.13
CA THR A 82 -14.30 -28.89 -23.73
C THR A 82 -13.62 -29.88 -24.68
N ALA A 83 -13.29 -29.44 -25.90
CA ALA A 83 -12.54 -30.25 -26.86
C ALA A 83 -11.75 -29.35 -27.81
N LEU A 84 -10.60 -29.85 -28.25
CA LEU A 84 -9.72 -29.24 -29.23
C LEU A 84 -9.48 -30.25 -30.35
N ASP A 85 -9.76 -29.84 -31.59
CA ASP A 85 -9.43 -30.57 -32.80
C ASP A 85 -8.38 -29.78 -33.59
N THR A 86 -7.15 -30.26 -33.59
CA THR A 86 -6.01 -29.62 -34.25
C THR A 86 -5.98 -29.85 -35.76
N GLU A 87 -6.63 -30.91 -36.26
CA GLU A 87 -6.73 -31.19 -37.70
C GLU A 87 -7.81 -30.32 -38.33
N ALA A 88 -8.98 -30.24 -37.70
CA ALA A 88 -10.07 -29.38 -38.14
C ALA A 88 -9.86 -27.90 -37.78
N ARG A 89 -8.87 -27.61 -36.92
CA ARG A 89 -8.58 -26.28 -36.35
C ARG A 89 -9.79 -25.64 -35.67
N THR A 90 -10.39 -26.40 -34.74
CA THR A 90 -11.56 -25.94 -33.99
C THR A 90 -11.47 -26.20 -32.49
N VAL A 91 -12.14 -25.35 -31.71
CA VAL A 91 -12.42 -25.57 -30.29
C VAL A 91 -13.92 -25.71 -30.07
N SER A 92 -14.32 -26.59 -29.16
CA SER A 92 -15.74 -26.83 -28.84
C SER A 92 -16.09 -26.28 -27.46
N THR A 93 -17.17 -25.50 -27.38
CA THR A 93 -17.75 -25.00 -26.13
C THR A 93 -19.24 -25.39 -26.06
N ALA A 94 -19.88 -25.16 -24.91
CA ALA A 94 -21.33 -25.36 -24.79
C ALA A 94 -22.15 -24.51 -25.77
N ALA A 95 -21.61 -23.39 -26.26
CA ALA A 95 -22.25 -22.50 -27.21
C ALA A 95 -22.08 -22.93 -28.68
N GLY A 96 -21.14 -23.84 -28.97
CA GLY A 96 -20.90 -24.34 -30.33
C GLY A 96 -19.42 -24.60 -30.63
N VAL A 97 -19.12 -24.81 -31.92
CA VAL A 97 -17.77 -25.07 -32.44
C VAL A 97 -17.22 -23.81 -33.08
N HIS A 98 -15.98 -23.44 -32.73
CA HIS A 98 -15.32 -22.21 -33.16
C HIS A 98 -14.02 -22.55 -33.89
N GLY A 99 -13.86 -22.08 -35.13
CA GLY A 99 -12.62 -22.25 -35.89
C GLY A 99 -11.54 -21.23 -35.49
N PHE A 100 -10.27 -21.57 -35.76
CA PHE A 100 -9.12 -20.70 -35.54
C PHE A 100 -8.08 -20.80 -36.67
N ASP A 101 -7.34 -19.72 -36.90
CA ASP A 101 -6.13 -19.72 -37.74
C ASP A 101 -4.89 -20.00 -36.89
N ALA A 102 -4.84 -19.43 -35.67
CA ALA A 102 -3.85 -19.74 -34.64
C ALA A 102 -4.53 -19.94 -33.27
N LEU A 103 -3.94 -20.79 -32.43
CA LEU A 103 -4.44 -21.16 -31.11
C LEU A 103 -3.37 -20.96 -30.05
N VAL A 104 -3.73 -20.32 -28.94
CA VAL A 104 -2.88 -20.24 -27.75
C VAL A 104 -3.56 -20.90 -26.56
N LEU A 105 -2.92 -21.93 -26.01
CA LEU A 105 -3.31 -22.57 -24.77
C LEU A 105 -2.71 -21.78 -23.59
N ALA A 106 -3.57 -21.11 -22.83
CA ALA A 106 -3.24 -20.31 -21.65
C ALA A 106 -4.06 -20.74 -20.43
N THR A 107 -4.35 -22.05 -20.33
CA THR A 107 -5.24 -22.66 -19.32
C THR A 107 -4.65 -22.67 -17.91
N GLY A 108 -3.37 -22.30 -17.75
CA GLY A 108 -2.71 -22.17 -16.47
C GLY A 108 -2.59 -23.49 -15.71
N SER A 109 -2.89 -23.47 -14.42
CA SER A 109 -2.76 -24.61 -13.51
C SER A 109 -3.92 -24.69 -12.51
N SER A 110 -4.17 -25.89 -11.99
CA SER A 110 -5.11 -26.19 -10.91
C SER A 110 -4.34 -26.43 -9.60
N ALA A 111 -4.99 -26.16 -8.46
CA ALA A 111 -4.41 -26.43 -7.15
C ALA A 111 -4.20 -27.95 -6.96
N PHE A 112 -2.99 -28.34 -6.53
CA PHE A 112 -2.70 -29.73 -6.22
C PHE A 112 -3.19 -30.05 -4.81
N VAL A 113 -4.07 -31.05 -4.70
CA VAL A 113 -4.50 -31.65 -3.45
C VAL A 113 -3.82 -33.02 -3.33
N PRO A 114 -2.99 -33.28 -2.29
CA PRO A 114 -2.38 -34.59 -2.10
C PRO A 114 -3.46 -35.65 -1.82
N PRO A 115 -3.19 -36.93 -2.08
CA PRO A 115 -4.16 -38.02 -1.88
C PRO A 115 -4.39 -38.31 -0.38
N VAL A 116 -5.07 -37.40 0.30
CA VAL A 116 -5.41 -37.46 1.73
C VAL A 116 -6.87 -37.90 1.83
N ALA A 117 -7.14 -38.97 2.59
CA ALA A 117 -8.51 -39.43 2.78
C ALA A 117 -9.36 -38.32 3.43
N GLY A 118 -10.55 -38.04 2.88
CA GLY A 118 -11.43 -36.97 3.37
C GLY A 118 -11.08 -35.57 2.90
N SER A 119 -10.18 -35.40 1.91
CA SER A 119 -9.85 -34.09 1.31
C SER A 119 -11.03 -33.40 0.62
N ASP A 120 -12.13 -34.12 0.41
CA ASP A 120 -13.40 -33.68 -0.17
C ASP A 120 -14.48 -33.36 0.88
N LEU A 121 -14.16 -33.47 2.18
CA LEU A 121 -15.10 -33.13 3.25
C LEU A 121 -15.48 -31.64 3.21
N PRO A 122 -16.73 -31.28 3.56
CA PRO A 122 -17.11 -29.89 3.79
C PRO A 122 -16.17 -29.22 4.80
N GLY A 123 -15.57 -28.11 4.41
CA GLY A 123 -14.56 -27.40 5.20
C GLY A 123 -13.12 -27.63 4.75
N ALA A 124 -12.89 -28.49 3.75
CA ALA A 124 -11.65 -28.56 3.00
C ALA A 124 -11.72 -27.67 1.75
N PHE A 125 -10.74 -26.79 1.59
CA PHE A 125 -10.65 -25.81 0.51
C PHE A 125 -9.30 -25.88 -0.19
N VAL A 126 -9.26 -25.32 -1.40
CA VAL A 126 -8.02 -24.92 -2.08
C VAL A 126 -7.92 -23.40 -2.10
N TYR A 127 -6.81 -22.86 -2.58
CA TYR A 127 -6.57 -21.41 -2.59
C TYR A 127 -6.00 -21.00 -3.95
N ARG A 128 -6.88 -20.81 -4.95
CA ARG A 128 -6.47 -20.56 -6.33
C ARG A 128 -7.32 -19.57 -7.10
N THR A 129 -8.63 -19.56 -6.95
CA THR A 129 -9.58 -18.70 -7.68
C THR A 129 -10.23 -17.68 -6.75
N VAL A 130 -10.90 -16.66 -7.32
CA VAL A 130 -11.74 -15.74 -6.53
C VAL A 130 -12.87 -16.51 -5.84
N GLN A 131 -13.46 -17.49 -6.53
CA GLN A 131 -14.51 -18.32 -5.96
C GLN A 131 -14.00 -19.10 -4.74
N ASP A 132 -12.79 -19.66 -4.80
CA ASP A 132 -12.20 -20.41 -3.68
C ASP A 132 -12.09 -19.55 -2.42
N VAL A 133 -11.63 -18.29 -2.56
CA VAL A 133 -11.46 -17.39 -1.42
C VAL A 133 -12.79 -16.87 -0.89
N GLN A 134 -13.78 -16.66 -1.75
CA GLN A 134 -15.15 -16.31 -1.36
C GLN A 134 -15.83 -17.47 -0.60
N ASP A 135 -15.70 -18.70 -1.10
CA ASP A 135 -16.26 -19.89 -0.44
C ASP A 135 -15.60 -20.14 0.92
N LEU A 136 -14.28 -19.96 1.00
CA LEU A 136 -13.52 -20.04 2.23
C LEU A 136 -13.98 -18.97 3.25
N GLU A 137 -14.11 -17.72 2.83
CA GLU A 137 -14.60 -16.64 3.70
C GLU A 137 -16.01 -16.93 4.20
N ALA A 138 -16.94 -17.26 3.29
CA ALA A 138 -18.32 -17.56 3.62
C ALA A 138 -18.42 -18.74 4.62
N TRP A 139 -17.58 -19.77 4.45
CA TRP A 139 -17.51 -20.91 5.37
C TRP A 139 -17.11 -20.51 6.78
N VAL A 140 -16.09 -19.66 6.91
CA VAL A 140 -15.58 -19.16 8.18
C VAL A 140 -16.58 -18.21 8.84
N LEU A 141 -17.15 -17.27 8.07
CA LEU A 141 -18.14 -16.30 8.56
C LEU A 141 -19.41 -17.00 9.09
N ALA A 142 -19.89 -18.03 8.39
CA ALA A 142 -21.06 -18.80 8.81
C ALA A 142 -20.88 -19.54 10.15
N ARG A 143 -19.64 -19.67 10.63
CA ARG A 143 -19.26 -20.39 11.88
C ARG A 143 -18.71 -19.46 12.95
N GLN A 144 -18.82 -18.16 12.77
CA GLN A 144 -18.48 -17.18 13.80
C GLN A 144 -19.40 -17.33 15.02
N GLY A 145 -18.85 -17.04 16.21
CA GLY A 145 -19.54 -17.21 17.50
C GLY A 145 -18.81 -18.13 18.47
N ARG A 146 -17.78 -18.86 18.02
CA ARG A 146 -16.79 -19.55 18.85
C ARG A 146 -15.38 -19.41 18.24
N PRO A 147 -14.31 -19.65 19.01
CA PRO A 147 -12.97 -19.77 18.43
C PRO A 147 -12.93 -20.89 17.38
N LEU A 148 -12.39 -20.58 16.20
CA LEU A 148 -12.19 -21.53 15.11
C LEU A 148 -10.71 -21.88 14.97
N THR A 149 -10.44 -23.09 14.54
CA THR A 149 -9.11 -23.64 14.26
C THR A 149 -9.00 -24.00 12.79
N GLY A 150 -7.86 -23.68 12.17
CA GLY A 150 -7.64 -23.88 10.74
C GLY A 150 -6.29 -24.52 10.48
N VAL A 151 -6.22 -25.46 9.54
CA VAL A 151 -4.97 -26.09 9.12
C VAL A 151 -4.67 -25.75 7.68
N VAL A 152 -3.48 -25.23 7.41
CA VAL A 152 -2.99 -24.99 6.05
C VAL A 152 -1.94 -26.04 5.70
N VAL A 153 -2.19 -26.84 4.67
CA VAL A 153 -1.27 -27.87 4.20
C VAL A 153 -0.39 -27.27 3.10
N GLY A 154 0.90 -27.17 3.38
CA GLY A 154 1.91 -26.48 2.57
C GLY A 154 2.35 -25.18 3.24
N GLY A 155 3.66 -25.06 3.46
CA GLY A 155 4.36 -23.90 4.01
C GLY A 155 5.17 -23.14 2.96
N GLY A 156 4.76 -23.23 1.69
CA GLY A 156 5.24 -22.38 0.60
C GLY A 156 4.53 -21.03 0.56
N LEU A 157 4.70 -20.29 -0.54
CA LEU A 157 4.18 -18.94 -0.73
C LEU A 157 2.66 -18.83 -0.45
N LEU A 158 1.86 -19.57 -1.22
CA LEU A 158 0.40 -19.58 -1.11
C LEU A 158 -0.07 -20.10 0.25
N GLY A 159 0.65 -21.05 0.85
CA GLY A 159 0.30 -21.60 2.15
C GLY A 159 0.45 -20.58 3.27
N LEU A 160 1.54 -19.82 3.26
CA LEU A 160 1.75 -18.74 4.22
C LEU A 160 0.77 -17.57 4.00
N GLU A 161 0.38 -17.29 2.76
CA GLU A 161 -0.69 -16.34 2.46
C GLU A 161 -2.05 -16.81 2.99
N ALA A 162 -2.42 -18.07 2.72
CA ALA A 162 -3.67 -18.66 3.21
C ALA A 162 -3.72 -18.72 4.74
N ALA A 163 -2.60 -19.03 5.40
CA ALA A 163 -2.51 -18.96 6.86
C ALA A 163 -2.71 -17.52 7.37
N GLY A 164 -2.19 -16.54 6.63
CA GLY A 164 -2.44 -15.13 6.91
C GLY A 164 -3.88 -14.70 6.72
N ALA A 165 -4.54 -15.18 5.67
CA ALA A 165 -5.96 -14.96 5.42
C ALA A 165 -6.82 -15.54 6.56
N LEU A 166 -6.59 -16.80 6.95
CA LEU A 166 -7.27 -17.44 8.08
C LEU A 166 -7.06 -16.65 9.39
N HIS A 167 -5.83 -16.22 9.66
CA HIS A 167 -5.53 -15.40 10.83
C HIS A 167 -6.29 -14.06 10.79
N GLY A 168 -6.34 -13.39 9.65
CA GLY A 168 -7.09 -12.16 9.44
C GLY A 168 -8.61 -12.31 9.67
N LEU A 169 -9.16 -13.50 9.36
CA LEU A 169 -10.55 -13.87 9.64
C LEU A 169 -10.80 -14.31 11.11
N GLY A 170 -9.79 -14.27 11.97
CA GLY A 170 -9.88 -14.66 13.38
C GLY A 170 -9.81 -16.17 13.62
N VAL A 171 -9.35 -16.96 12.65
CA VAL A 171 -9.12 -18.40 12.78
C VAL A 171 -7.70 -18.65 13.28
N ARG A 172 -7.55 -19.50 14.31
CA ARG A 172 -6.22 -19.93 14.77
C ARG A 172 -5.62 -20.89 13.74
N ALA A 173 -4.64 -20.42 12.98
CA ALA A 173 -4.03 -21.18 11.89
C ALA A 173 -2.81 -21.99 12.35
N THR A 174 -2.72 -23.23 11.85
CA THR A 174 -1.54 -24.09 11.92
C THR A 174 -1.08 -24.44 10.51
N VAL A 175 0.16 -24.13 10.16
CA VAL A 175 0.78 -24.52 8.89
C VAL A 175 1.46 -25.88 9.06
N VAL A 176 1.11 -26.83 8.20
CA VAL A 176 1.70 -28.17 8.12
C VAL A 176 2.52 -28.25 6.84
N GLU A 177 3.84 -28.32 6.98
CA GLU A 177 4.80 -28.41 5.88
C GLU A 177 5.51 -29.77 5.91
N PHE A 178 5.57 -30.41 4.76
CA PHE A 178 6.21 -31.70 4.59
C PHE A 178 7.74 -31.61 4.70
N ALA A 179 8.33 -30.57 4.10
CA ALA A 179 9.74 -30.28 4.20
C ALA A 179 10.15 -29.91 5.63
N ASP A 180 11.45 -29.93 5.90
CA ASP A 180 12.03 -29.59 7.20
C ASP A 180 11.90 -28.12 7.59
N ARG A 181 11.57 -27.25 6.62
CA ARG A 181 11.44 -25.80 6.77
C ARG A 181 10.34 -25.22 5.88
N LEU A 182 9.90 -24.01 6.23
CA LEU A 182 9.03 -23.18 5.39
C LEU A 182 9.77 -22.71 4.13
N MET A 183 9.02 -22.50 3.04
CA MET A 183 9.53 -22.03 1.75
C MET A 183 10.81 -22.76 1.27
N PRO A 184 10.83 -24.10 1.25
CA PRO A 184 12.06 -24.88 1.02
C PRO A 184 12.69 -24.66 -0.37
N LEU A 185 11.94 -24.11 -1.32
CA LEU A 185 12.40 -23.76 -2.67
C LEU A 185 13.02 -22.36 -2.75
N GLN A 186 12.85 -21.51 -1.74
CA GLN A 186 13.29 -20.11 -1.76
C GLN A 186 14.30 -19.79 -0.65
N VAL A 187 14.17 -20.43 0.51
CA VAL A 187 15.03 -20.16 1.67
C VAL A 187 15.82 -21.40 2.09
N ASP A 188 17.02 -21.16 2.62
CA ASP A 188 17.89 -22.16 3.22
C ASP A 188 17.50 -22.42 4.68
N GLU A 189 18.29 -23.24 5.38
CA GLU A 189 18.04 -23.61 6.78
C GLU A 189 18.00 -22.37 7.70
N GLY A 190 18.95 -21.44 7.53
CA GLY A 190 19.03 -20.22 8.34
C GLY A 190 17.86 -19.28 8.10
N GLY A 191 17.52 -19.02 6.84
CA GLY A 191 16.35 -18.25 6.45
C GLY A 191 15.04 -18.89 6.90
N GLY A 192 14.92 -20.22 6.78
CA GLY A 192 13.76 -20.99 7.25
C GLY A 192 13.55 -20.92 8.76
N ALA A 193 14.63 -21.00 9.55
CA ALA A 193 14.57 -20.85 11.00
C ALA A 193 14.15 -19.43 11.43
N ALA A 194 14.67 -18.39 10.74
CA ALA A 194 14.25 -17.01 10.96
C ALA A 194 12.77 -16.82 10.61
N LEU A 195 12.35 -17.29 9.44
CA LEU A 195 10.97 -17.20 8.97
C LEU A 195 10.00 -17.88 9.93
N ARG A 196 10.30 -19.11 10.39
CA ARG A 196 9.49 -19.83 11.37
C ARG A 196 9.28 -19.00 12.64
N ARG A 197 10.35 -18.43 13.21
CA ARG A 197 10.25 -17.62 14.43
C ARG A 197 9.34 -16.40 14.24
N ILE A 198 9.46 -15.72 13.10
CA ILE A 198 8.65 -14.53 12.81
C ILE A 198 7.18 -14.94 12.67
N ILE A 199 6.87 -15.98 11.90
CA ILE A 199 5.50 -16.48 11.69
C ILE A 199 4.85 -16.96 13.00
N GLU A 200 5.59 -17.70 13.83
CA GLU A 200 5.11 -18.11 15.16
C GLU A 200 4.88 -16.91 16.09
N GLY A 201 5.72 -15.88 16.00
CA GLY A 201 5.55 -14.61 16.71
C GLY A 201 4.27 -13.86 16.33
N LEU A 202 3.72 -14.11 15.14
CA LEU A 202 2.45 -13.56 14.66
C LEU A 202 1.24 -14.42 15.07
N GLY A 203 1.46 -15.51 15.81
CA GLY A 203 0.38 -16.36 16.34
C GLY A 203 -0.09 -17.46 15.38
N VAL A 204 0.71 -17.79 14.35
CA VAL A 204 0.49 -18.95 13.47
C VAL A 204 1.39 -20.10 13.93
N GLU A 205 0.81 -21.26 14.24
CA GLU A 205 1.60 -22.44 14.62
C GLU A 205 2.24 -23.05 13.37
N VAL A 206 3.52 -23.48 13.46
CA VAL A 206 4.23 -24.08 12.33
C VAL A 206 4.71 -25.49 12.68
N ARG A 207 4.32 -26.46 11.86
CA ARG A 207 4.76 -27.86 11.93
C ARG A 207 5.45 -28.25 10.64
N THR A 208 6.77 -28.33 10.66
CA THR A 208 7.58 -28.84 9.56
C THR A 208 7.87 -30.32 9.76
N SER A 209 8.40 -31.00 8.73
CA SER A 209 8.60 -32.46 8.71
C SER A 209 7.31 -33.24 9.01
N ALA A 210 6.16 -32.67 8.64
CA ALA A 210 4.84 -33.19 8.97
C ALA A 210 4.04 -33.49 7.71
N ALA A 211 3.58 -34.73 7.58
CA ALA A 211 2.75 -35.18 6.46
C ALA A 211 1.30 -35.37 6.92
N SER A 212 0.33 -34.86 6.17
CA SER A 212 -1.08 -35.14 6.38
C SER A 212 -1.43 -36.58 5.96
N ALA A 213 -2.23 -37.28 6.76
CA ALA A 213 -2.63 -38.66 6.52
C ALA A 213 -4.13 -38.78 6.20
N ALA A 214 -4.99 -38.13 6.99
CA ALA A 214 -6.43 -38.15 6.79
C ALA A 214 -7.12 -36.93 7.41
N LEU A 215 -8.26 -36.53 6.84
CA LEU A 215 -9.23 -35.64 7.47
C LEU A 215 -10.37 -36.47 8.05
N HIS A 216 -10.78 -36.12 9.26
CA HIS A 216 -11.86 -36.80 9.99
C HIS A 216 -13.08 -35.90 10.08
N ALA A 217 -14.24 -36.46 9.73
CA ALA A 217 -15.51 -35.77 9.84
C ALA A 217 -16.00 -35.71 11.29
N GLY A 218 -16.59 -34.58 11.67
CA GLY A 218 -17.33 -34.41 12.91
C GLY A 218 -18.74 -34.99 12.82
N ALA A 219 -19.54 -34.77 13.87
CA ALA A 219 -20.91 -35.27 13.94
C ALA A 219 -21.84 -34.71 12.84
N GLY A 220 -21.55 -33.53 12.28
CA GLY A 220 -22.30 -32.90 11.20
C GLY A 220 -21.85 -33.29 9.78
N GLY A 221 -20.77 -34.07 9.65
CA GLY A 221 -20.20 -34.48 8.37
C GLY A 221 -19.14 -33.52 7.80
N GLU A 222 -18.94 -32.34 8.39
CA GLU A 222 -17.83 -31.43 8.11
C GLU A 222 -16.50 -31.88 8.72
N VAL A 223 -15.38 -31.32 8.23
CA VAL A 223 -14.07 -31.54 8.85
C VAL A 223 -14.06 -31.10 10.31
N ALA A 224 -13.50 -31.94 11.18
CA ALA A 224 -13.31 -31.65 12.60
C ALA A 224 -11.88 -31.86 13.07
N ALA A 225 -11.10 -32.68 12.37
CA ALA A 225 -9.69 -32.90 12.68
C ALA A 225 -8.87 -33.34 11.47
N MET A 226 -7.59 -33.00 11.48
CA MET A 226 -6.56 -33.57 10.61
C MET A 226 -5.70 -34.55 11.41
N GLU A 227 -5.48 -35.74 10.85
CA GLU A 227 -4.49 -36.70 11.33
C GLU A 227 -3.21 -36.58 10.50
N LEU A 228 -2.08 -36.51 11.18
CA LEU A 228 -0.75 -36.55 10.60
C LEU A 228 -0.23 -37.99 10.52
N ALA A 229 0.77 -38.23 9.66
CA ALA A 229 1.36 -39.55 9.46
C ALA A 229 2.05 -40.14 10.70
N ASP A 230 2.39 -39.32 11.70
CA ASP A 230 2.94 -39.76 12.98
C ASP A 230 1.84 -40.14 14.01
N GLY A 231 0.57 -40.07 13.63
CA GLY A 231 -0.59 -40.35 14.46
C GLY A 231 -1.10 -39.15 15.27
N THR A 232 -0.44 -37.99 15.18
CA THR A 232 -0.91 -36.76 15.84
C THR A 232 -2.21 -36.28 15.21
N LYS A 233 -3.17 -35.87 16.05
CA LYS A 233 -4.44 -35.26 15.61
C LYS A 233 -4.48 -33.79 15.96
N ILE A 234 -4.82 -32.96 14.97
CA ILE A 234 -4.98 -31.51 15.08
C ILE A 234 -6.46 -31.20 14.88
N GLU A 235 -7.11 -30.54 15.82
CA GLU A 235 -8.48 -30.05 15.64
C GLU A 235 -8.51 -29.01 14.52
N ALA A 236 -9.48 -29.13 13.61
CA ALA A 236 -9.58 -28.28 12.43
C ALA A 236 -11.04 -28.10 12.02
N ASP A 237 -11.51 -26.87 12.04
CA ASP A 237 -12.82 -26.45 11.52
C ASP A 237 -12.76 -26.07 10.03
N VAL A 238 -11.55 -25.82 9.53
CA VAL A 238 -11.25 -25.47 8.15
C VAL A 238 -9.87 -26.00 7.77
N VAL A 239 -9.73 -26.55 6.57
CA VAL A 239 -8.47 -27.01 6.02
C VAL A 239 -8.25 -26.36 4.67
N VAL A 240 -7.07 -25.79 4.42
CA VAL A 240 -6.70 -25.21 3.12
C VAL A 240 -5.50 -25.97 2.55
N PHE A 241 -5.66 -26.55 1.35
CA PHE A 241 -4.59 -27.21 0.63
C PHE A 241 -3.87 -26.23 -0.28
N ALA A 242 -2.59 -25.97 0.03
CA ALA A 242 -1.69 -25.09 -0.71
C ALA A 242 -0.38 -25.80 -1.06
N THR A 243 -0.48 -27.03 -1.58
CA THR A 243 0.68 -27.93 -1.80
C THR A 243 1.29 -27.84 -3.20
N GLY A 244 1.16 -26.68 -3.83
CA GLY A 244 1.60 -26.43 -5.20
C GLY A 244 0.46 -26.57 -6.22
N VAL A 245 0.83 -26.55 -7.51
CA VAL A 245 -0.11 -26.55 -8.63
C VAL A 245 0.25 -27.60 -9.68
N ARG A 246 -0.72 -27.96 -10.53
CA ARG A 246 -0.55 -28.86 -11.68
C ARG A 246 -1.01 -28.16 -12.97
N PRO A 247 -0.21 -28.19 -14.04
CA PRO A 247 -0.60 -27.66 -15.34
C PRO A 247 -1.96 -28.22 -15.79
N ARG A 248 -2.85 -27.34 -16.28
CA ARG A 248 -4.14 -27.75 -16.87
C ARG A 248 -3.97 -28.16 -18.32
N ASP A 249 -3.36 -29.34 -18.49
CA ASP A 249 -2.99 -29.92 -19.79
C ASP A 249 -4.04 -30.88 -20.36
N GLU A 250 -5.21 -31.00 -19.73
CA GLU A 250 -6.23 -31.99 -20.06
C GLU A 250 -6.70 -31.86 -21.52
N LEU A 251 -7.01 -30.64 -21.94
CA LEU A 251 -7.44 -30.32 -23.32
C LEU A 251 -6.37 -30.71 -24.35
N ALA A 252 -5.10 -30.43 -24.05
CA ALA A 252 -3.98 -30.71 -24.93
C ALA A 252 -3.71 -32.23 -25.01
N ARG A 253 -3.80 -32.92 -23.88
CA ARG A 253 -3.61 -34.36 -23.77
C ARG A 253 -4.68 -35.11 -24.55
N GLU A 254 -5.94 -34.70 -24.43
CA GLU A 254 -7.06 -35.28 -25.18
C GLU A 254 -6.95 -35.01 -26.69
N ALA A 255 -6.43 -33.83 -27.07
CA ALA A 255 -6.13 -33.48 -28.46
C ALA A 255 -4.86 -34.14 -29.02
N GLY A 256 -4.16 -34.97 -28.24
CA GLY A 256 -2.96 -35.70 -28.68
C GLY A 256 -1.69 -34.86 -28.78
N LEU A 257 -1.65 -33.67 -28.16
CA LEU A 257 -0.42 -32.86 -28.07
C LEU A 257 0.61 -33.53 -27.13
N VAL A 258 1.88 -33.24 -27.35
CA VAL A 258 2.97 -33.78 -26.53
C VAL A 258 2.96 -33.12 -25.15
N ILE A 259 2.93 -33.95 -24.11
CA ILE A 259 2.91 -33.51 -22.71
C ILE A 259 4.23 -33.83 -22.02
N GLY A 260 4.72 -32.91 -21.20
CA GLY A 260 5.94 -33.07 -20.43
C GLY A 260 5.85 -34.19 -19.40
N GLU A 261 7.00 -34.71 -18.96
CA GLU A 261 7.07 -35.80 -17.97
C GLU A 261 6.34 -35.46 -16.65
N ARG A 262 6.35 -34.19 -16.26
CA ARG A 262 5.68 -33.66 -15.06
C ARG A 262 4.37 -32.93 -15.38
N GLY A 263 3.82 -33.12 -16.58
CA GLY A 263 2.67 -32.38 -17.10
C GLY A 263 3.07 -31.13 -17.89
N GLY A 264 2.07 -30.47 -18.46
CA GLY A 264 2.20 -29.27 -19.28
C GLY A 264 2.47 -29.57 -20.76
N VAL A 265 2.02 -28.66 -21.63
CA VAL A 265 2.14 -28.78 -23.10
C VAL A 265 3.58 -28.49 -23.50
N VAL A 266 4.24 -29.44 -24.15
CA VAL A 266 5.62 -29.28 -24.60
C VAL A 266 5.68 -28.26 -25.73
N VAL A 267 6.52 -27.24 -25.53
CA VAL A 267 6.78 -26.19 -26.51
C VAL A 267 8.28 -25.99 -26.72
N ASP A 268 8.64 -25.47 -27.89
CA ASP A 268 9.99 -24.99 -28.18
C ASP A 268 10.27 -23.61 -27.54
N ASP A 269 11.46 -23.05 -27.77
CA ASP A 269 11.83 -21.73 -27.25
C ASP A 269 11.00 -20.59 -27.88
N GLY A 270 10.32 -20.82 -29.02
CA GLY A 270 9.33 -19.92 -29.61
C GLY A 270 7.92 -20.08 -29.02
N CYS A 271 7.77 -20.90 -27.96
CA CYS A 271 6.51 -21.28 -27.33
C CYS A 271 5.53 -22.03 -28.26
N ALA A 272 6.02 -22.58 -29.37
CA ALA A 272 5.23 -23.33 -30.34
C ALA A 272 5.21 -24.82 -29.98
N THR A 273 4.07 -25.47 -30.19
CA THR A 273 3.96 -26.93 -30.11
C THR A 273 4.46 -27.57 -31.41
N VAL A 274 4.50 -28.91 -31.44
CA VAL A 274 4.79 -29.65 -32.69
C VAL A 274 3.69 -29.51 -33.76
N VAL A 275 2.50 -29.04 -33.37
CA VAL A 275 1.41 -28.76 -34.30
C VAL A 275 1.52 -27.31 -34.79
N PRO A 276 1.54 -27.06 -36.11
CA PRO A 276 1.64 -25.70 -36.65
C PRO A 276 0.50 -24.79 -36.17
N GLU A 277 0.83 -23.53 -35.90
CA GLU A 277 -0.10 -22.48 -35.42
C GLU A 277 -0.76 -22.77 -34.06
N VAL A 278 -0.22 -23.72 -33.28
CA VAL A 278 -0.67 -24.01 -31.92
C VAL A 278 0.48 -23.75 -30.95
N TYR A 279 0.21 -22.87 -29.97
CA TYR A 279 1.15 -22.40 -28.97
C TYR A 279 0.64 -22.69 -27.56
N ALA A 280 1.53 -22.64 -26.57
CA ALA A 280 1.16 -22.66 -25.16
C ALA A 280 1.99 -21.64 -24.36
N VAL A 281 1.34 -20.93 -23.43
CA VAL A 281 1.98 -19.89 -22.61
C VAL A 281 1.57 -19.99 -21.15
N GLY A 282 2.39 -19.45 -20.24
CA GLY A 282 2.12 -19.46 -18.81
C GLY A 282 2.33 -20.84 -18.17
N GLU A 283 1.62 -21.12 -17.08
CA GLU A 283 1.88 -22.30 -16.26
C GLU A 283 1.54 -23.64 -16.95
N VAL A 284 0.73 -23.61 -18.02
CA VAL A 284 0.42 -24.81 -18.81
C VAL A 284 1.58 -25.19 -19.73
N ALA A 285 2.46 -24.26 -20.10
CA ALA A 285 3.56 -24.49 -21.01
C ALA A 285 4.73 -25.22 -20.33
N CYS A 286 5.15 -26.34 -20.92
CA CYS A 286 6.37 -27.06 -20.58
C CYS A 286 7.47 -26.65 -21.56
N ILE A 287 8.20 -25.59 -21.21
CA ILE A 287 9.29 -25.03 -22.00
C ILE A 287 10.63 -25.45 -21.40
N GLN A 288 11.61 -25.84 -22.23
CA GLN A 288 12.92 -26.31 -21.76
C GLN A 288 12.80 -27.46 -20.72
N GLY A 289 11.77 -28.29 -20.86
CA GLY A 289 11.48 -29.43 -19.99
C GLY A 289 10.88 -29.08 -18.62
N ARG A 290 10.42 -27.84 -18.40
CA ARG A 290 9.86 -27.40 -17.11
C ARG A 290 8.61 -26.53 -17.29
N THR A 291 7.72 -26.59 -16.31
CA THR A 291 6.59 -25.66 -16.16
C THR A 291 6.91 -24.64 -15.07
N TRP A 292 6.56 -23.37 -15.31
CA TRP A 292 6.90 -22.28 -14.40
C TRP A 292 5.65 -21.73 -13.72
N GLY A 293 5.58 -21.87 -12.38
CA GLY A 293 4.49 -21.35 -11.54
C GLY A 293 4.64 -19.86 -11.20
N LEU A 294 5.05 -19.04 -12.17
CA LEU A 294 5.37 -17.61 -11.98
C LEU A 294 4.82 -16.78 -13.14
N VAL A 295 4.26 -15.62 -12.83
CA VAL A 295 3.68 -14.69 -13.84
C VAL A 295 4.75 -14.10 -14.77
N GLY A 296 5.94 -13.79 -14.26
CA GLY A 296 7.03 -13.18 -15.05
C GLY A 296 7.42 -14.01 -16.27
N PRO A 297 7.85 -15.29 -16.08
CA PRO A 297 8.10 -16.21 -17.18
C PRO A 297 6.90 -16.36 -18.13
N GLY A 298 5.67 -16.40 -17.61
CA GLY A 298 4.47 -16.46 -18.43
C GLY A 298 4.29 -15.24 -19.33
N ASN A 299 4.51 -14.03 -18.81
CA ASN A 299 4.46 -12.79 -19.59
C ASN A 299 5.55 -12.77 -20.67
N THR A 300 6.76 -13.27 -20.38
CA THR A 300 7.81 -13.42 -21.40
C THR A 300 7.38 -14.36 -22.52
N MET A 301 6.73 -15.50 -22.19
CA MET A 301 6.17 -16.40 -23.21
C MET A 301 5.10 -15.71 -24.06
N ALA A 302 4.23 -14.90 -23.43
CA ALA A 302 3.22 -14.12 -24.15
C ALA A 302 3.86 -13.16 -25.17
N GLU A 303 4.90 -12.41 -24.79
CA GLU A 303 5.65 -11.54 -25.71
C GLU A 303 6.29 -12.29 -26.87
N VAL A 304 6.86 -13.46 -26.58
CA VAL A 304 7.47 -14.33 -27.60
C VAL A 304 6.41 -14.79 -28.59
N VAL A 305 5.25 -15.26 -28.12
CA VAL A 305 4.17 -15.70 -29.02
C VAL A 305 3.64 -14.54 -29.87
N VAL A 306 3.44 -13.35 -29.30
CA VAL A 306 3.02 -12.17 -30.08
C VAL A 306 4.05 -11.83 -31.16
N ASP A 307 5.34 -11.89 -30.85
CA ASP A 307 6.39 -11.69 -31.84
C ASP A 307 6.31 -12.72 -32.98
N ARG A 308 6.12 -14.00 -32.65
CA ARG A 308 5.97 -15.09 -33.64
C ARG A 308 4.73 -14.92 -34.51
N LEU A 309 3.58 -14.55 -33.93
CA LEU A 309 2.33 -14.29 -34.68
C LEU A 309 2.47 -13.13 -35.66
N LEU A 310 3.38 -12.18 -35.39
CA LEU A 310 3.68 -11.05 -36.26
C LEU A 310 4.91 -11.29 -37.17
N GLY A 311 5.38 -12.53 -37.27
CA GLY A 311 6.45 -12.95 -38.19
C GLY A 311 7.88 -12.73 -37.67
N GLY A 312 8.06 -12.47 -36.38
CA GLY A 312 9.36 -12.32 -35.73
C GLY A 312 10.03 -13.64 -35.34
N GLU A 313 11.18 -13.53 -34.67
CA GLU A 313 12.06 -14.65 -34.32
C GLU A 313 12.39 -14.75 -32.82
N ALA A 314 11.66 -14.06 -31.94
CA ALA A 314 11.93 -14.06 -30.50
C ALA A 314 11.91 -15.48 -29.88
N THR A 315 12.74 -15.67 -28.86
CA THR A 315 12.86 -16.93 -28.12
C THR A 315 12.86 -16.68 -26.61
N PHE A 316 12.40 -17.67 -25.85
CA PHE A 316 12.38 -17.66 -24.40
C PHE A 316 13.81 -17.79 -23.84
N PRO A 317 14.33 -16.78 -23.11
CA PRO A 317 15.72 -16.75 -22.68
C PRO A 317 16.01 -17.58 -21.42
N GLY A 318 14.97 -18.16 -20.79
CA GLY A 318 15.02 -18.77 -19.48
C GLY A 318 14.13 -18.02 -18.47
N ALA A 319 13.85 -18.67 -17.33
CA ALA A 319 12.98 -18.11 -16.30
C ALA A 319 13.77 -17.48 -15.15
N ASP A 320 13.45 -16.24 -14.80
CA ASP A 320 13.86 -15.64 -13.53
C ASP A 320 13.00 -16.18 -12.39
N THR A 321 13.60 -16.94 -11.48
CA THR A 321 12.94 -17.52 -10.30
C THR A 321 12.98 -16.61 -9.07
N SER A 322 13.47 -15.37 -9.23
CA SER A 322 13.54 -14.41 -8.13
C SER A 322 12.14 -14.12 -7.59
N THR A 323 11.99 -14.23 -6.27
CA THR A 323 10.73 -14.00 -5.56
C THR A 323 10.95 -12.97 -4.47
N LYS A 324 9.99 -12.07 -4.29
CA LYS A 324 9.88 -11.19 -3.12
C LYS A 324 8.44 -11.19 -2.68
N LEU A 325 8.19 -11.53 -1.42
CA LEU A 325 6.87 -11.58 -0.84
C LEU A 325 6.81 -10.81 0.47
N LYS A 326 5.60 -10.33 0.76
CA LYS A 326 5.25 -9.76 2.05
C LYS A 326 4.13 -10.60 2.65
N LEU A 327 4.52 -11.59 3.46
CA LEU A 327 3.62 -12.58 4.03
C LEU A 327 3.30 -12.18 5.47
N LEU A 328 2.05 -11.91 5.82
CA LEU A 328 1.68 -11.51 7.19
C LEU A 328 2.47 -10.30 7.74
N GLY A 329 2.95 -9.43 6.84
CA GLY A 329 3.82 -8.30 7.19
C GLY A 329 5.32 -8.63 7.27
N VAL A 330 5.73 -9.87 6.97
CA VAL A 330 7.12 -10.33 6.92
C VAL A 330 7.65 -10.24 5.49
N ASP A 331 8.77 -9.53 5.30
CA ASP A 331 9.44 -9.46 4.01
C ASP A 331 10.36 -10.69 3.81
N VAL A 332 10.16 -11.42 2.71
CA VAL A 332 11.02 -12.53 2.28
C VAL A 332 11.40 -12.31 0.82
N ALA A 333 12.68 -12.45 0.48
CA ALA A 333 13.13 -12.42 -0.90
C ALA A 333 14.22 -13.47 -1.16
N SER A 334 14.21 -14.02 -2.37
CA SER A 334 15.18 -14.99 -2.87
C SER A 334 15.46 -14.65 -4.34
N PHE A 335 16.72 -14.65 -4.76
CA PHE A 335 17.11 -14.25 -6.11
C PHE A 335 18.42 -14.92 -6.55
N GLY A 336 18.57 -15.13 -7.86
CA GLY A 336 19.73 -15.79 -8.47
C GLY A 336 20.01 -17.18 -7.89
N ASP A 337 21.30 -17.52 -7.80
CA ASP A 337 21.80 -18.71 -7.12
C ASP A 337 21.73 -18.56 -5.60
N ALA A 338 20.52 -18.56 -5.05
CA ALA A 338 20.26 -18.39 -3.62
C ALA A 338 20.84 -19.51 -2.74
N PHE A 339 21.11 -20.68 -3.32
CA PHE A 339 21.58 -21.88 -2.63
C PHE A 339 23.06 -22.19 -2.85
N ALA A 340 23.80 -21.32 -3.55
CA ALA A 340 25.22 -21.51 -3.86
C ALA A 340 25.50 -22.83 -4.60
N GLU A 341 24.64 -23.19 -5.56
CA GLU A 341 24.81 -24.35 -6.44
C GLU A 341 25.97 -24.17 -7.43
N THR A 342 26.35 -22.92 -7.73
CA THR A 342 27.49 -22.60 -8.59
C THR A 342 28.79 -23.10 -7.96
N PRO A 343 29.58 -23.93 -8.66
CA PRO A 343 30.83 -24.46 -8.11
C PRO A 343 31.79 -23.36 -7.65
N GLY A 344 32.24 -23.42 -6.40
CA GLY A 344 33.18 -22.46 -5.82
C GLY A 344 32.53 -21.17 -5.28
N ALA A 345 31.21 -21.03 -5.35
CA ALA A 345 30.50 -19.90 -4.77
C ALA A 345 30.74 -19.79 -3.25
N LEU A 346 30.80 -18.55 -2.76
CA LEU A 346 30.96 -18.20 -1.36
C LEU A 346 29.66 -17.62 -0.81
N GLU A 347 29.32 -17.98 0.42
CA GLU A 347 28.14 -17.47 1.13
C GLU A 347 28.57 -16.45 2.19
N VAL A 348 27.98 -15.26 2.15
CA VAL A 348 28.16 -14.21 3.17
C VAL A 348 26.83 -14.01 3.88
N VAL A 349 26.80 -14.24 5.20
CA VAL A 349 25.56 -14.32 5.99
C VAL A 349 25.58 -13.33 7.15
N TYR A 350 24.46 -12.63 7.33
CA TYR A 350 24.14 -11.84 8.51
C TYR A 350 22.82 -12.33 9.12
N ALA A 351 22.84 -12.71 10.40
CA ALA A 351 21.67 -13.18 11.11
C ALA A 351 21.54 -12.43 12.44
N ASP A 352 20.40 -11.76 12.64
CA ASP A 352 20.03 -11.10 13.88
C ASP A 352 18.66 -11.63 14.38
N PRO A 353 18.69 -12.63 15.27
CA PRO A 353 17.48 -13.17 15.89
C PRO A 353 16.64 -12.17 16.69
N VAL A 354 17.25 -11.09 17.20
CA VAL A 354 16.59 -10.08 18.04
C VAL A 354 15.83 -9.10 17.16
N ALA A 355 16.46 -8.65 16.07
CA ALA A 355 15.80 -7.84 15.04
C ALA A 355 14.84 -8.66 14.16
N GLY A 356 14.93 -10.00 14.20
CA GLY A 356 14.13 -10.89 13.37
C GLY A 356 14.56 -10.92 11.91
N VAL A 357 15.87 -10.79 11.65
CA VAL A 357 16.43 -10.64 10.30
C VAL A 357 17.43 -11.75 9.98
N TYR A 358 17.34 -12.28 8.75
CA TYR A 358 18.36 -13.15 8.16
C TYR A 358 18.63 -12.68 6.74
N LYS A 359 19.89 -12.42 6.40
CA LYS A 359 20.31 -11.96 5.07
C LYS A 359 21.53 -12.76 4.63
N LYS A 360 21.52 -13.24 3.39
CA LYS A 360 22.60 -13.97 2.75
C LYS A 360 22.84 -13.44 1.35
N LEU A 361 24.10 -13.22 0.99
CA LEU A 361 24.54 -13.06 -0.40
C LEU A 361 25.38 -14.27 -0.80
N VAL A 362 25.19 -14.71 -2.03
CA VAL A 362 26.03 -15.71 -2.69
C VAL A 362 26.88 -14.97 -3.72
N VAL A 363 28.19 -15.13 -3.65
CA VAL A 363 29.16 -14.45 -4.51
C VAL A 363 30.13 -15.44 -5.15
N SER A 364 30.85 -15.03 -6.19
CA SER A 364 31.93 -15.81 -6.82
C SER A 364 33.05 -16.17 -5.83
N ASP A 365 33.92 -17.08 -6.23
CA ASP A 365 35.08 -17.56 -5.45
C ASP A 365 36.08 -16.45 -5.08
N ASP A 366 36.12 -15.36 -5.86
CA ASP A 366 36.89 -14.15 -5.59
C ASP A 366 36.13 -13.08 -4.77
N ALA A 367 34.91 -13.40 -4.32
CA ALA A 367 34.00 -12.56 -3.55
C ALA A 367 33.55 -11.25 -4.21
N LYS A 368 33.62 -11.14 -5.55
CA LYS A 368 33.28 -9.90 -6.27
C LYS A 368 31.91 -9.93 -6.93
N THR A 369 31.59 -11.00 -7.66
CA THR A 369 30.38 -11.09 -8.49
C THR A 369 29.22 -11.60 -7.68
N LEU A 370 28.09 -10.90 -7.70
CA LEU A 370 26.86 -11.36 -7.05
C LEU A 370 26.20 -12.47 -7.87
N LEU A 371 26.05 -13.65 -7.28
CA LEU A 371 25.42 -14.80 -7.90
C LEU A 371 23.97 -14.99 -7.43
N GLY A 372 23.66 -14.61 -6.19
CA GLY A 372 22.32 -14.77 -5.61
C GLY A 372 22.20 -14.25 -4.18
N GLY A 373 21.06 -14.49 -3.55
CA GLY A 373 20.86 -14.15 -2.15
C GLY A 373 19.49 -14.50 -1.58
N ILE A 374 19.41 -14.46 -0.25
CA ILE A 374 18.20 -14.73 0.56
C ILE A 374 18.06 -13.62 1.59
N LEU A 375 16.89 -12.99 1.68
CA LEU A 375 16.58 -11.94 2.66
C LEU A 375 15.28 -12.31 3.37
N VAL A 376 15.27 -12.36 4.70
CA VAL A 376 14.11 -12.70 5.54
C VAL A 376 14.01 -11.68 6.66
N GLY A 377 12.80 -11.18 6.92
CA GLY A 377 12.50 -10.15 7.90
C GLY A 377 12.74 -8.73 7.38
N ASP A 378 13.85 -8.52 6.67
CA ASP A 378 14.18 -7.26 5.99
C ASP A 378 14.71 -7.53 4.58
N ALA A 379 13.87 -7.23 3.57
CA ALA A 379 14.21 -7.31 2.15
C ALA A 379 14.31 -5.92 1.48
N SER A 380 14.68 -4.88 2.22
CA SER A 380 14.91 -3.52 1.71
C SER A 380 15.98 -3.50 0.61
N SER A 381 17.10 -4.18 0.83
CA SER A 381 18.22 -4.27 -0.13
C SER A 381 17.90 -5.04 -1.42
N TYR A 382 16.79 -5.79 -1.46
CA TYR A 382 16.42 -6.62 -2.62
C TYR A 382 16.37 -5.82 -3.94
N ALA A 383 15.79 -4.62 -3.90
CA ALA A 383 15.60 -3.80 -5.09
C ALA A 383 16.93 -3.35 -5.72
N SER A 384 17.96 -3.19 -4.89
CA SER A 384 19.31 -2.83 -5.34
C SER A 384 20.14 -4.05 -5.73
N LEU A 385 19.98 -5.17 -5.01
CA LEU A 385 20.77 -6.39 -5.21
C LEU A 385 20.32 -7.23 -6.40
N ARG A 386 19.01 -7.43 -6.60
CA ARG A 386 18.49 -8.27 -7.69
C ARG A 386 19.01 -7.82 -9.06
N PRO A 387 19.01 -6.52 -9.42
CA PRO A 387 19.48 -6.10 -10.74
C PRO A 387 21.02 -6.22 -10.90
N MET A 388 21.76 -6.46 -9.81
CA MET A 388 23.22 -6.69 -9.81
C MET A 388 23.60 -8.17 -10.01
N LEU A 389 22.64 -9.07 -10.21
CA LEU A 389 22.94 -10.48 -10.50
C LEU A 389 23.87 -10.63 -11.71
N GLY A 390 24.96 -11.37 -11.52
CA GLY A 390 26.02 -11.56 -12.51
C GLY A 390 26.99 -10.38 -12.66
N ALA A 391 26.82 -9.30 -11.89
CA ALA A 391 27.70 -8.13 -11.88
C ALA A 391 28.58 -8.07 -10.61
N GLU A 392 29.68 -7.32 -10.67
CA GLU A 392 30.52 -7.05 -9.49
C GLU A 392 29.81 -6.12 -8.49
N LEU A 393 29.86 -6.45 -7.19
CA LEU A 393 29.27 -5.64 -6.10
C LEU A 393 29.96 -4.29 -5.89
N GLY A 394 31.17 -4.12 -6.43
CA GLY A 394 31.97 -2.89 -6.31
C GLY A 394 32.40 -2.53 -4.89
N SER A 395 32.18 -3.43 -3.93
CA SER A 395 32.34 -3.20 -2.48
C SER A 395 32.39 -4.53 -1.73
N ASP A 396 32.71 -4.48 -0.44
CA ASP A 396 32.66 -5.65 0.43
C ASP A 396 31.19 -6.14 0.58
N PRO A 397 30.89 -7.43 0.34
CA PRO A 397 29.54 -7.97 0.48
C PRO A 397 28.90 -7.73 1.85
N ASN A 398 29.68 -7.58 2.92
CA ASN A 398 29.15 -7.28 4.26
C ASN A 398 28.45 -5.91 4.32
N ALA A 399 28.87 -4.94 3.51
CA ALA A 399 28.27 -3.60 3.48
C ALA A 399 26.80 -3.63 3.01
N TRP A 400 26.41 -4.66 2.26
CA TRP A 400 25.05 -4.85 1.76
C TRP A 400 24.13 -5.57 2.74
N LEU A 401 24.71 -6.27 3.72
CA LEU A 401 24.00 -7.12 4.67
C LEU A 401 23.72 -6.40 5.99
N LEU A 402 24.64 -5.56 6.46
CA LEU A 402 24.56 -4.95 7.77
C LEU A 402 23.59 -3.75 7.81
N PRO A 403 23.03 -3.41 8.99
CA PRO A 403 22.20 -2.21 9.16
C PRO A 403 22.94 -0.91 8.79
N GLU A 404 22.20 0.05 8.22
CA GLU A 404 22.73 1.37 7.86
C GLU A 404 23.41 2.03 9.08
N GLY A 405 24.71 2.35 8.94
CA GLY A 405 25.55 2.90 10.01
C GLY A 405 26.77 2.06 10.40
N SER A 406 26.98 0.88 9.81
CA SER A 406 28.08 -0.05 10.16
C SER A 406 29.15 -0.25 9.07
N GLY A 407 29.03 0.42 7.91
CA GLY A 407 29.98 0.38 6.80
C GLY A 407 29.70 1.47 5.77
N ALA A 408 30.70 1.81 4.93
CA ALA A 408 30.62 2.90 3.96
C ALA A 408 29.49 2.67 2.92
N PRO A 409 28.80 3.74 2.47
CA PRO A 409 27.70 3.62 1.51
C PRO A 409 28.22 3.18 0.15
N VAL A 410 27.50 2.27 -0.52
CA VAL A 410 27.83 1.81 -1.88
C VAL A 410 26.77 2.34 -2.85
N THR A 411 27.15 3.35 -3.62
CA THR A 411 26.43 3.82 -4.80
C THR A 411 27.03 3.14 -6.05
N GLY A 412 26.68 1.88 -6.29
CA GLY A 412 26.97 1.20 -7.56
C GLY A 412 25.93 1.58 -8.62
N GLN A 413 26.35 2.06 -9.80
CA GLN A 413 25.44 2.29 -10.93
C GLN A 413 24.98 0.94 -11.51
N LEU A 414 23.67 0.80 -11.78
CA LEU A 414 23.10 -0.40 -12.39
C LEU A 414 23.55 -0.57 -13.87
N PRO A 415 23.89 -1.80 -14.34
CA PRO A 415 24.11 -2.08 -15.76
C PRO A 415 22.86 -1.82 -16.62
N ASP A 416 23.02 -1.46 -17.90
CA ASP A 416 21.86 -1.20 -18.80
C ASP A 416 20.95 -2.42 -18.99
N ALA A 417 21.52 -3.63 -19.04
CA ALA A 417 20.75 -4.86 -19.20
C ALA A 417 19.96 -5.26 -17.93
N ALA A 418 20.19 -4.59 -16.80
CA ALA A 418 19.58 -4.94 -15.53
C ALA A 418 18.07 -4.72 -15.57
N THR A 419 17.27 -5.75 -15.27
CA THR A 419 15.80 -5.62 -15.25
C THR A 419 15.36 -4.82 -14.02
N VAL A 420 14.65 -3.72 -14.24
CA VAL A 420 14.16 -2.80 -13.20
C VAL A 420 12.68 -3.05 -12.89
N CYS A 421 11.85 -3.26 -13.92
CA CYS A 421 10.44 -3.63 -13.75
C CYS A 421 10.19 -5.03 -14.28
N SER A 422 10.04 -6.02 -13.39
CA SER A 422 9.80 -7.40 -13.81
C SER A 422 8.40 -7.63 -14.38
N CYS A 423 7.40 -6.88 -13.93
CA CYS A 423 6.01 -7.05 -14.39
C CYS A 423 5.86 -6.69 -15.88
N ASN A 424 6.56 -5.65 -16.33
CA ASN A 424 6.51 -5.14 -17.70
C ASN A 424 7.84 -5.33 -18.45
N ASN A 425 8.74 -6.15 -17.91
CA ASN A 425 10.06 -6.47 -18.46
C ASN A 425 10.90 -5.24 -18.89
N VAL A 426 10.92 -4.18 -18.08
CA VAL A 426 11.64 -2.92 -18.39
C VAL A 426 13.04 -2.96 -17.77
N THR A 427 14.07 -2.69 -18.56
CA THR A 427 15.47 -2.64 -18.09
C THR A 427 15.88 -1.23 -17.63
N ALA A 428 17.00 -1.14 -16.91
CA ALA A 428 17.61 0.14 -16.56
C ALA A 428 17.94 0.93 -17.83
N GLY A 429 18.52 0.28 -18.85
CA GLY A 429 18.79 0.88 -20.15
C GLY A 429 17.55 1.45 -20.81
N THR A 430 16.41 0.76 -20.79
CA THR A 430 15.14 1.30 -21.31
C THR A 430 14.70 2.57 -20.57
N ILE A 431 14.88 2.62 -19.25
CA ILE A 431 14.57 3.82 -18.45
C ILE A 431 15.54 4.96 -18.77
N ARG A 432 16.84 4.66 -18.96
CA ARG A 432 17.84 5.66 -19.37
C ARG A 432 17.53 6.21 -20.76
N CYS A 433 17.25 5.35 -21.74
CA CYS A 433 16.81 5.74 -23.07
C CYS A 433 15.52 6.57 -23.04
N ALA A 434 14.57 6.24 -22.16
CA ALA A 434 13.37 7.06 -21.99
C ALA A 434 13.71 8.49 -21.56
N VAL A 435 14.74 8.67 -20.74
CA VAL A 435 15.23 9.99 -20.32
C VAL A 435 16.06 10.67 -21.42
N THR A 436 16.99 9.95 -22.05
CA THR A 436 17.96 10.53 -23.01
C THR A 436 17.40 10.70 -24.41
N ASP A 437 16.70 9.69 -24.93
CA ASP A 437 16.31 9.57 -26.33
C ASP A 437 14.86 10.03 -26.54
N GLU A 438 13.98 9.70 -25.58
CA GLU A 438 12.54 10.05 -25.60
C GLU A 438 12.23 11.33 -24.78
N GLY A 439 13.23 11.91 -24.10
CA GLY A 439 13.10 13.19 -23.40
C GLY A 439 12.19 13.18 -22.16
N CYS A 440 11.98 12.03 -21.53
CA CYS A 440 11.18 11.94 -20.29
C CYS A 440 11.92 12.62 -19.13
N THR A 441 11.28 13.58 -18.48
CA THR A 441 11.89 14.37 -17.39
C THR A 441 11.31 14.11 -16.00
N ASP A 442 10.30 13.25 -15.90
CA ASP A 442 9.69 12.88 -14.63
C ASP A 442 9.21 11.42 -14.61
N LEU A 443 8.84 10.95 -13.41
CA LEU A 443 8.38 9.57 -13.21
C LEU A 443 7.08 9.27 -13.97
N GLY A 444 6.18 10.25 -14.14
CA GLY A 444 4.93 10.08 -14.87
C GLY A 444 5.17 9.85 -16.36
N ALA A 445 6.04 10.65 -16.97
CA ALA A 445 6.46 10.51 -18.36
C ALA A 445 7.15 9.16 -18.60
N VAL A 446 8.06 8.75 -17.72
CA VAL A 446 8.72 7.44 -17.83
C VAL A 446 7.75 6.29 -17.65
N LYS A 447 6.77 6.39 -16.73
CA LYS A 447 5.70 5.39 -16.59
C LYS A 447 4.86 5.27 -17.87
N ALA A 448 4.50 6.40 -18.49
CA ALA A 448 3.72 6.40 -19.72
C ALA A 448 4.51 5.81 -20.90
N CYS A 449 5.80 6.16 -21.01
CA CYS A 449 6.71 5.73 -22.07
C CYS A 449 7.10 4.25 -21.94
N THR A 450 7.49 3.80 -20.75
CA THR A 450 8.10 2.47 -20.54
C THR A 450 7.17 1.45 -19.90
N LYS A 451 6.01 1.87 -19.39
CA LYS A 451 5.12 1.08 -18.52
C LYS A 451 5.79 0.62 -17.20
N ALA A 452 6.98 1.07 -16.85
CA ALA A 452 7.62 0.65 -15.60
C ALA A 452 6.77 1.03 -14.37
N GLY A 453 6.40 0.05 -13.55
CA GLY A 453 5.67 0.29 -12.31
C GLY A 453 4.18 0.60 -12.49
N THR A 454 3.58 0.25 -13.64
CA THR A 454 2.12 0.35 -13.86
C THR A 454 1.35 -0.85 -13.33
N SER A 455 1.97 -2.03 -13.18
CA SER A 455 1.28 -3.25 -12.68
C SER A 455 1.32 -3.36 -11.15
N CYS A 456 2.48 -3.65 -10.54
CA CYS A 456 2.59 -3.82 -9.08
C CYS A 456 3.25 -2.63 -8.35
N GLY A 457 3.79 -1.66 -9.08
CA GLY A 457 4.43 -0.46 -8.53
C GLY A 457 5.73 -0.65 -7.74
N SER A 458 6.22 -1.89 -7.56
CA SER A 458 7.36 -2.19 -6.68
C SER A 458 8.69 -1.56 -7.12
N CYS A 459 8.85 -1.29 -8.42
CA CYS A 459 10.06 -0.71 -9.00
C CYS A 459 10.09 0.83 -8.97
N LEU A 460 8.99 1.50 -8.61
CA LEU A 460 8.87 2.97 -8.71
C LEU A 460 9.96 3.76 -7.98
N PRO A 461 10.43 3.38 -6.77
CA PRO A 461 11.55 4.06 -6.13
C PRO A 461 12.86 3.97 -6.94
N LEU A 462 13.14 2.81 -7.52
CA LEU A 462 14.34 2.59 -8.33
C LEU A 462 14.26 3.30 -9.68
N VAL A 463 13.09 3.30 -10.32
CA VAL A 463 12.82 4.08 -11.53
C VAL A 463 13.07 5.57 -11.26
N LYS A 464 12.53 6.11 -10.15
CA LYS A 464 12.75 7.51 -9.78
C LYS A 464 14.24 7.84 -9.60
N ASN A 465 15.00 6.96 -8.93
CA ASN A 465 16.43 7.15 -8.74
C ASN A 465 17.19 7.14 -10.08
N LEU A 466 16.91 6.17 -10.97
CA LEU A 466 17.53 6.11 -12.30
C LEU A 466 17.22 7.33 -13.15
N VAL A 467 15.97 7.79 -13.13
CA VAL A 467 15.53 9.00 -13.85
C VAL A 467 16.29 10.22 -13.35
N ASN A 468 16.35 10.41 -12.03
CA ASN A 468 17.08 11.52 -11.44
C ASN A 468 18.58 11.46 -11.78
N THR A 469 19.20 10.28 -11.66
CA THR A 469 20.64 10.09 -11.98
C THR A 469 20.95 10.38 -13.44
N GLU A 470 20.12 9.95 -14.39
CA GLU A 470 20.37 10.23 -15.80
C GLU A 470 20.07 11.67 -16.20
N LEU A 471 19.04 12.29 -15.62
CA LEU A 471 18.80 13.73 -15.80
C LEU A 471 20.01 14.55 -15.34
N GLU A 472 20.57 14.24 -14.16
CA GLU A 472 21.81 14.86 -13.66
C GLU A 472 22.99 14.68 -14.62
N LYS A 473 23.19 13.48 -15.18
CA LYS A 473 24.27 13.19 -16.14
C LYS A 473 24.11 13.92 -17.47
N SER A 474 22.87 14.07 -17.94
CA SER A 474 22.56 14.83 -19.15
C SER A 474 22.67 16.35 -18.96
N GLY A 475 23.12 16.82 -17.78
CA GLY A 475 23.20 18.24 -17.45
C GLY A 475 21.82 18.89 -17.35
N VAL A 476 20.76 18.08 -17.25
CA VAL A 476 19.40 18.55 -17.00
C VAL A 476 19.28 18.71 -15.49
N GLU A 477 19.21 19.95 -15.04
CA GLU A 477 18.98 20.25 -13.63
C GLU A 477 17.70 19.54 -13.19
N VAL A 478 17.80 18.60 -12.23
CA VAL A 478 16.64 17.90 -11.68
C VAL A 478 15.76 18.97 -11.06
N SER A 479 14.65 19.23 -11.74
CA SER A 479 13.78 20.33 -11.39
C SER A 479 13.20 20.10 -10.00
N ASN A 480 13.57 20.95 -9.06
CA ASN A 480 12.91 21.02 -7.75
C ASN A 480 11.61 21.83 -7.82
N ALA A 481 11.09 22.09 -9.04
CA ALA A 481 9.85 22.81 -9.25
C ALA A 481 8.69 22.12 -8.54
N LEU A 482 7.84 22.92 -7.90
CA LEU A 482 6.65 22.44 -7.23
C LEU A 482 5.65 21.82 -8.23
N CYS A 483 5.51 22.44 -9.41
CA CYS A 483 4.71 21.96 -10.54
C CYS A 483 5.00 22.83 -11.77
N GLU A 484 4.31 22.58 -12.89
CA GLU A 484 4.40 23.38 -14.13
C GLU A 484 4.18 24.91 -13.93
N HIS A 485 3.45 25.30 -12.87
CA HIS A 485 3.14 26.70 -12.58
C HIS A 485 4.26 27.43 -11.81
N PHE A 486 5.10 26.71 -11.06
CA PHE A 486 6.14 27.30 -10.19
C PHE A 486 7.44 26.51 -10.31
N ALA A 487 8.48 27.15 -10.85
CA ALA A 487 9.82 26.58 -10.97
C ALA A 487 10.56 26.43 -9.62
N PHE A 488 9.95 26.89 -8.53
CA PHE A 488 10.50 26.88 -7.18
C PHE A 488 10.00 25.66 -6.40
N SER A 489 10.83 25.14 -5.50
CA SER A 489 10.41 24.15 -4.49
C SER A 489 9.46 24.79 -3.48
N ARG A 490 8.79 23.97 -2.65
CA ARG A 490 7.96 24.49 -1.55
C ARG A 490 8.76 25.40 -0.63
N ALA A 491 9.97 25.01 -0.24
CA ALA A 491 10.81 25.78 0.68
C ALA A 491 11.22 27.14 0.07
N GLN A 492 11.63 27.14 -1.20
CA GLN A 492 11.93 28.38 -1.93
C GLN A 492 10.70 29.28 -2.05
N LEU A 493 9.53 28.70 -2.33
CA LEU A 493 8.28 29.46 -2.41
C LEU A 493 7.88 30.04 -1.05
N PHE A 494 8.09 29.31 0.04
CA PHE A 494 7.89 29.82 1.40
C PHE A 494 8.78 31.05 1.66
N ASP A 495 10.07 30.96 1.35
CA ASP A 495 11.00 32.07 1.52
C ASP A 495 10.63 33.28 0.64
N ILE A 496 10.25 33.06 -0.62
CA ILE A 496 9.78 34.13 -1.52
C ILE A 496 8.59 34.85 -0.90
N VAL A 497 7.55 34.13 -0.48
CA VAL A 497 6.33 34.74 0.08
C VAL A 497 6.64 35.47 1.39
N SER A 498 7.47 34.87 2.26
CA SER A 498 7.87 35.47 3.53
C SER A 498 8.66 36.78 3.33
N VAL A 499 9.60 36.81 2.39
CA VAL A 499 10.49 37.97 2.16
C VAL A 499 9.77 39.08 1.40
N THR A 500 8.96 38.73 0.39
CA THR A 500 8.21 39.70 -0.41
C THR A 500 6.99 40.25 0.32
N GLY A 501 6.47 39.51 1.31
CA GLY A 501 5.28 39.86 2.06
C GLY A 501 3.97 39.72 1.27
N LEU A 502 3.98 39.00 0.14
CA LEU A 502 2.81 38.75 -0.70
C LEU A 502 1.70 38.02 0.09
N ARG A 503 0.44 38.43 -0.11
CA ARG A 503 -0.68 37.97 0.74
C ARG A 503 -1.76 37.18 0.02
N ASN A 504 -1.74 37.10 -1.31
CA ASN A 504 -2.73 36.34 -2.07
C ASN A 504 -2.10 35.57 -3.24
N PHE A 505 -2.78 34.49 -3.64
CA PHE A 505 -2.31 33.60 -4.70
C PHE A 505 -2.17 34.28 -6.05
N SER A 506 -3.07 35.21 -6.37
CA SER A 506 -3.08 35.93 -7.65
C SER A 506 -1.81 36.74 -7.85
N GLU A 507 -1.33 37.43 -6.80
CA GLU A 507 -0.05 38.14 -6.83
C GLU A 507 1.13 37.18 -6.91
N ILE A 508 1.12 36.10 -6.12
CA ILE A 508 2.21 35.12 -6.08
C ILE A 508 2.40 34.44 -7.43
N ILE A 509 1.32 33.96 -8.06
CA ILE A 509 1.40 33.32 -9.38
C ILE A 509 1.73 34.33 -10.48
N ALA A 510 1.26 35.57 -10.39
CA ALA A 510 1.59 36.59 -11.39
C ALA A 510 3.07 37.02 -11.32
N SER A 511 3.65 37.08 -10.13
CA SER A 511 5.04 37.52 -9.93
C SER A 511 6.08 36.39 -10.03
N HIS A 512 5.72 35.18 -9.62
CA HIS A 512 6.67 34.07 -9.44
C HIS A 512 6.21 32.75 -10.07
N GLY A 513 5.12 32.75 -10.83
CA GLY A 513 4.62 31.57 -11.52
C GLY A 513 4.07 31.86 -12.91
N THR A 514 3.34 30.90 -13.46
CA THR A 514 2.65 31.01 -14.75
C THR A 514 1.27 30.38 -14.67
N GLY A 515 0.37 30.71 -15.61
CA GLY A 515 -0.95 30.07 -15.71
C GLY A 515 -1.93 30.47 -14.60
N ARG A 516 -2.85 29.54 -14.26
CA ARG A 516 -3.89 29.77 -13.25
C ARG A 516 -3.67 28.99 -11.95
N GLY A 517 -2.77 28.01 -11.94
CA GLY A 517 -2.52 27.12 -10.81
C GLY A 517 -3.34 25.82 -10.84
N CYS A 518 -2.75 24.73 -10.35
CA CYS A 518 -3.34 23.39 -10.26
C CYS A 518 -3.66 22.98 -8.81
N ASP A 519 -4.15 21.75 -8.67
CA ASP A 519 -4.40 21.01 -7.43
C ASP A 519 -3.13 20.76 -6.58
N ILE A 520 -1.93 20.94 -7.13
CA ILE A 520 -0.67 20.86 -6.38
C ILE A 520 -0.31 22.22 -5.76
N CYS A 521 -0.23 23.29 -6.55
CA CYS A 521 0.31 24.54 -6.06
C CYS A 521 -0.68 25.38 -5.27
N ARG A 522 -1.99 25.29 -5.53
CA ARG A 522 -3.00 26.06 -4.77
C ARG A 522 -3.01 25.68 -3.29
N PRO A 523 -3.12 24.39 -2.91
CA PRO A 523 -3.13 24.03 -1.49
C PRO A 523 -1.77 24.29 -0.81
N VAL A 524 -0.67 24.21 -1.55
CA VAL A 524 0.66 24.52 -1.03
C VAL A 524 0.79 26.01 -0.71
N VAL A 525 0.38 26.88 -1.63
CA VAL A 525 0.39 28.33 -1.38
C VAL A 525 -0.60 28.68 -0.27
N ALA A 526 -1.78 28.06 -0.22
CA ALA A 526 -2.73 28.21 0.88
C ALA A 526 -2.10 27.84 2.24
N SER A 527 -1.37 26.72 2.29
CA SER A 527 -0.64 26.30 3.49
C SER A 527 0.44 27.29 3.89
N ILE A 528 1.24 27.79 2.94
CA ILE A 528 2.30 28.79 3.20
C ILE A 528 1.68 30.07 3.77
N LEU A 529 0.65 30.59 3.10
CA LEU A 529 -0.08 31.79 3.49
C LEU A 529 -0.69 31.65 4.90
N ALA A 530 -1.35 30.52 5.18
CA ALA A 530 -1.90 30.26 6.50
C ALA A 530 -0.82 30.13 7.59
N SER A 531 0.32 29.48 7.29
CA SER A 531 1.46 29.42 8.22
C SER A 531 2.09 30.78 8.50
N LEU A 532 1.99 31.74 7.58
CA LEU A 532 2.45 33.13 7.73
C LEU A 532 1.37 34.07 8.29
N GLY A 533 0.22 33.54 8.73
CA GLY A 533 -0.85 34.29 9.39
C GLY A 533 -1.64 35.22 8.47
N THR A 534 -1.81 34.88 7.19
CA THR A 534 -2.51 35.74 6.21
C THR A 534 -4.04 35.57 6.21
N GLY A 535 -4.68 35.77 7.36
CA GLY A 535 -6.14 35.79 7.48
C GLY A 535 -6.79 34.40 7.65
N HIS A 536 -8.11 34.38 7.54
CA HIS A 536 -8.92 33.18 7.78
C HIS A 536 -8.94 32.28 6.53
N VAL A 537 -8.96 30.95 6.70
CA VAL A 537 -8.92 29.98 5.59
C VAL A 537 -10.11 30.11 4.62
N LEU A 538 -11.23 30.65 5.10
CA LEU A 538 -12.45 30.94 4.33
C LEU A 538 -12.54 32.39 3.82
N ASP A 539 -11.51 33.21 3.95
CA ASP A 539 -11.52 34.54 3.32
C ASP A 539 -11.50 34.39 1.79
N LYS A 540 -12.15 35.31 1.06
CA LYS A 540 -12.53 35.15 -0.37
C LYS A 540 -11.45 34.56 -1.28
N ASP A 541 -10.22 35.08 -1.19
CA ASP A 541 -9.10 34.63 -2.02
C ASP A 541 -8.47 33.32 -1.52
N GLN A 542 -8.56 33.02 -0.22
CA GLN A 542 -8.02 31.81 0.42
C GLN A 542 -8.95 30.60 0.30
N ALA A 543 -10.27 30.82 0.38
CA ALA A 543 -11.29 29.77 0.40
C ALA A 543 -11.23 28.87 -0.85
N ARG A 544 -10.85 29.46 -2.00
CA ARG A 544 -10.74 28.79 -3.30
C ARG A 544 -9.44 27.99 -3.47
N LEU A 545 -8.49 28.15 -2.55
CA LEU A 545 -7.21 27.46 -2.57
C LEU A 545 -7.19 26.24 -1.65
N GLN A 546 -8.13 26.19 -0.71
CA GLN A 546 -8.24 25.10 0.26
C GLN A 546 -8.58 23.79 -0.43
N ASP A 547 -8.09 22.69 0.15
CA ASP A 547 -8.56 21.37 -0.21
C ASP A 547 -9.99 21.13 0.32
N THR A 548 -10.58 19.99 -0.05
CA THR A 548 -11.96 19.66 0.30
C THR A 548 -12.28 19.76 1.80
N ASN A 549 -11.31 19.47 2.68
CA ASN A 549 -11.55 19.45 4.13
C ASN A 549 -11.40 20.84 4.75
N ASP A 550 -10.37 21.60 4.38
CA ASP A 550 -10.19 22.98 4.86
C ASP A 550 -11.27 23.92 4.29
N HIS A 551 -11.83 23.63 3.09
CA HIS A 551 -12.91 24.42 2.47
C HIS A 551 -14.22 24.44 3.28
N VAL A 552 -14.52 23.36 3.98
CA VAL A 552 -15.72 23.22 4.84
C VAL A 552 -15.38 23.03 6.31
N MET A 553 -14.11 23.21 6.67
CA MET A 553 -13.60 23.09 8.04
C MET A 553 -14.12 21.83 8.77
N ALA A 554 -14.16 20.71 8.06
CA ALA A 554 -14.57 19.40 8.56
C ALA A 554 -14.01 18.29 7.66
N ASN A 555 -13.81 17.06 8.19
CA ASN A 555 -13.30 15.96 7.35
C ASN A 555 -14.44 15.27 6.63
N LEU A 556 -14.30 15.14 5.31
CA LEU A 556 -15.19 14.32 4.49
C LEU A 556 -15.10 12.82 4.87
N GLN A 557 -16.25 12.17 4.96
CA GLN A 557 -16.42 10.74 5.24
C GLN A 557 -16.81 9.97 3.97
N LYS A 558 -16.73 8.63 4.04
CA LYS A 558 -16.99 7.74 2.89
C LYS A 558 -18.38 7.91 2.29
N ASP A 559 -19.37 8.26 3.10
CA ASP A 559 -20.76 8.47 2.68
C ASP A 559 -21.07 9.92 2.26
N GLY A 560 -20.05 10.79 2.16
CA GLY A 560 -20.22 12.20 1.81
C GLY A 560 -20.53 13.13 2.98
N THR A 561 -20.70 12.60 4.21
CA THR A 561 -20.90 13.41 5.41
C THR A 561 -19.58 13.88 6.03
N TYR A 562 -19.65 14.57 7.16
CA TYR A 562 -18.52 15.22 7.80
C TYR A 562 -18.34 14.79 9.25
N SER A 563 -17.09 14.86 9.73
CA SER A 563 -16.75 14.70 11.14
C SER A 563 -16.58 16.04 11.85
N VAL A 564 -17.12 16.15 13.06
CA VAL A 564 -16.91 17.27 13.99
C VAL A 564 -16.08 16.77 15.17
N VAL A 565 -14.96 17.45 15.44
CA VAL A 565 -14.03 17.07 16.51
C VAL A 565 -13.69 18.32 17.33
N PRO A 566 -14.37 18.55 18.46
CA PRO A 566 -14.05 19.65 19.36
C PRO A 566 -12.66 19.43 19.99
N ARG A 567 -11.97 20.54 20.29
CA ARG A 567 -10.69 20.50 20.99
C ARG A 567 -10.92 20.13 22.46
N VAL A 568 -10.18 19.14 22.93
CA VAL A 568 -10.15 18.70 24.34
C VAL A 568 -8.68 18.66 24.76
N PRO A 569 -8.11 19.79 25.23
CA PRO A 569 -6.69 19.88 25.55
C PRO A 569 -6.24 18.80 26.52
N ALA A 570 -5.18 18.06 26.17
CA ALA A 570 -4.65 16.94 26.95
C ALA A 570 -5.66 15.81 27.27
N GLY A 571 -6.83 15.80 26.61
CA GLY A 571 -7.94 14.91 26.95
C GLY A 571 -8.70 15.27 28.22
N GLU A 572 -8.50 16.47 28.77
CA GLU A 572 -9.19 16.95 29.96
C GLU A 572 -10.54 17.57 29.59
N ILE A 573 -11.64 17.00 30.11
CA ILE A 573 -13.01 17.41 29.82
C ILE A 573 -13.82 17.52 31.10
N THR A 574 -14.58 18.61 31.24
CA THR A 574 -15.49 18.80 32.38
C THR A 574 -16.74 17.93 32.24
N PRO A 575 -17.43 17.57 33.34
CA PRO A 575 -18.71 16.87 33.27
C PRO A 575 -19.74 17.61 32.40
N GLU A 576 -19.82 18.94 32.50
CA GLU A 576 -20.72 19.77 31.72
C GLU A 576 -20.37 19.75 30.23
N GLY A 577 -19.07 19.82 29.89
CA GLY A 577 -18.60 19.71 28.51
C GLY A 577 -18.90 18.33 27.91
N LEU A 578 -18.73 17.27 28.69
CA LEU A 578 -19.05 15.90 28.28
C LEU A 578 -20.55 15.73 28.02
N ILE A 579 -21.41 16.30 28.88
CA ILE A 579 -22.86 16.35 28.68
C ILE A 579 -23.21 17.13 27.41
N ALA A 580 -22.57 18.28 27.17
CA ALA A 580 -22.81 19.10 25.99
C ALA A 580 -22.49 18.35 24.69
N ILE A 581 -21.33 17.66 24.61
CA ILE A 581 -20.97 16.82 23.47
C ILE A 581 -21.98 15.68 23.29
N GLY A 582 -22.38 15.02 24.37
CA GLY A 582 -23.39 13.95 24.33
C GLY A 582 -24.74 14.43 23.79
N GLN A 583 -25.20 15.60 24.24
CA GLN A 583 -26.46 16.19 23.79
C GLN A 583 -26.40 16.60 22.31
N VAL A 584 -25.29 17.19 21.87
CA VAL A 584 -25.05 17.51 20.45
C VAL A 584 -25.07 16.24 19.61
N ALA A 585 -24.35 15.19 20.02
CA ALA A 585 -24.34 13.92 19.32
C ALA A 585 -25.74 13.31 19.21
N HIS A 586 -26.49 13.31 20.31
CA HIS A 586 -27.86 12.82 20.35
C HIS A 586 -28.78 13.59 19.40
N ASP A 587 -28.81 14.92 19.48
CA ASP A 587 -29.78 15.74 18.75
C ASP A 587 -29.55 15.76 17.23
N PHE A 588 -28.30 15.59 16.80
CA PHE A 588 -27.93 15.51 15.38
C PHE A 588 -27.76 14.07 14.88
N GLY A 589 -27.98 13.08 15.75
CA GLY A 589 -27.86 11.65 15.42
C GLY A 589 -26.46 11.24 14.98
N LEU A 590 -25.42 11.75 15.64
CA LEU A 590 -24.02 11.56 15.27
C LEU A 590 -23.43 10.30 15.92
N TYR A 591 -22.63 9.56 15.16
CA TYR A 591 -21.82 8.48 15.72
C TYR A 591 -20.67 9.06 16.54
N THR A 592 -20.43 8.51 17.72
CA THR A 592 -19.42 8.98 18.68
C THR A 592 -18.29 7.97 18.87
N LYS A 593 -17.05 8.45 18.88
CA LYS A 593 -15.87 7.61 19.11
C LYS A 593 -14.78 8.33 19.90
N ILE A 594 -14.33 7.70 20.98
CA ILE A 594 -13.10 8.11 21.67
C ILE A 594 -11.90 7.68 20.82
N THR A 595 -11.00 8.61 20.54
CA THR A 595 -9.82 8.39 19.70
C THR A 595 -8.54 8.20 20.51
N GLY A 596 -7.52 7.63 19.87
CA GLY A 596 -6.18 7.49 20.46
C GLY A 596 -5.48 8.82 20.75
N GLY A 597 -6.03 9.96 20.31
CA GLY A 597 -5.58 11.31 20.66
C GLY A 597 -6.31 11.92 21.87
N GLN A 598 -7.04 11.11 22.63
CA GLN A 598 -7.84 11.52 23.80
C GLN A 598 -8.92 12.56 23.46
N ARG A 599 -9.59 12.37 22.32
CA ARG A 599 -10.70 13.22 21.88
C ARG A 599 -11.96 12.40 21.61
N ILE A 600 -13.09 13.09 21.50
CA ILE A 600 -14.36 12.51 21.08
C ILE A 600 -14.67 13.03 19.67
N ASP A 601 -14.69 12.11 18.71
CA ASP A 601 -15.05 12.41 17.33
C ASP A 601 -16.54 12.16 17.14
N LEU A 602 -17.22 13.10 16.46
CA LEU A 602 -18.62 13.04 16.07
C LEU A 602 -18.72 12.86 14.55
N PHE A 603 -19.36 11.81 14.06
CA PHE A 603 -19.43 11.48 12.63
C PHE A 603 -20.87 11.47 12.11
N GLY A 604 -21.04 11.72 10.81
CA GLY A 604 -22.34 11.69 10.15
C GLY A 604 -23.04 13.05 10.11
N ALA A 605 -22.31 14.15 10.34
CA ALA A 605 -22.84 15.50 10.23
C ALA A 605 -22.98 15.90 8.76
N ARG A 606 -24.14 16.41 8.36
CA ARG A 606 -24.34 16.96 7.02
C ARG A 606 -23.79 18.38 6.92
N LEU A 607 -23.53 18.84 5.70
CA LEU A 607 -22.87 20.13 5.46
C LEU A 607 -23.63 21.29 6.12
N GLU A 608 -24.95 21.34 5.97
CA GLU A 608 -25.82 22.38 6.53
C GLU A 608 -25.99 22.29 8.05
N GLN A 609 -25.67 21.14 8.65
CA GLN A 609 -25.72 20.97 10.10
C GLN A 609 -24.47 21.52 10.81
N LEU A 610 -23.34 21.65 10.10
CA LEU A 610 -22.07 22.04 10.71
C LEU A 610 -22.16 23.36 11.49
N PRO A 611 -22.76 24.45 10.97
CA PRO A 611 -22.89 25.69 11.73
C PRO A 611 -23.71 25.52 13.03
N ALA A 612 -24.81 24.78 12.99
CA ALA A 612 -25.66 24.58 14.16
C ALA A 612 -24.98 23.71 15.23
N ILE A 613 -24.22 22.69 14.80
CA ILE A 613 -23.40 21.86 15.68
C ILE A 613 -22.31 22.70 16.34
N TRP A 614 -21.53 23.44 15.55
CA TRP A 614 -20.42 24.25 16.07
C TRP A 614 -20.91 25.41 16.93
N LYS A 615 -22.05 26.03 16.62
CA LYS A 615 -22.69 27.04 17.49
C LYS A 615 -22.83 26.51 18.92
N ARG A 616 -23.40 25.33 19.09
CA ARG A 616 -23.62 24.71 20.41
C ARG A 616 -22.32 24.32 21.11
N LEU A 617 -21.34 23.82 20.35
CA LEU A 617 -20.04 23.46 20.91
C LEU A 617 -19.27 24.71 21.38
N VAL A 618 -19.26 25.78 20.59
CA VAL A 618 -18.65 27.07 20.95
C VAL A 618 -19.36 27.72 22.13
N ASP A 619 -20.69 27.70 22.17
CA ASP A 619 -21.48 28.20 23.31
C ASP A 619 -21.17 27.40 24.60
N ALA A 620 -20.76 26.13 24.48
CA ALA A 620 -20.31 25.27 25.58
C ALA A 620 -18.81 25.43 25.91
N GLY A 621 -18.08 26.32 25.21
CA GLY A 621 -16.67 26.63 25.46
C GLY A 621 -15.65 25.77 24.69
N PHE A 622 -16.09 24.98 23.70
CA PHE A 622 -15.18 24.22 22.84
C PHE A 622 -14.68 25.06 21.66
N GLU A 623 -13.43 24.79 21.24
CA GLU A 623 -12.84 25.31 20.01
C GLU A 623 -12.74 24.21 18.94
N SER A 624 -12.44 24.61 17.70
CA SER A 624 -12.06 23.66 16.65
C SER A 624 -10.86 22.80 17.07
N GLY A 625 -11.02 21.48 16.99
CA GLY A 625 -9.91 20.55 17.11
C GLY A 625 -8.99 20.54 15.88
N HIS A 626 -9.36 21.26 14.81
CA HIS A 626 -8.66 21.29 13.52
C HIS A 626 -8.37 19.90 12.94
N ALA A 627 -9.24 18.92 13.25
CA ALA A 627 -9.13 17.55 12.73
C ALA A 627 -9.33 17.47 11.21
N TYR A 628 -9.91 18.51 10.64
CA TYR A 628 -9.58 19.20 9.42
C TYR A 628 -8.28 19.10 8.62
N GLY A 629 -7.53 20.19 8.73
CA GLY A 629 -6.37 20.50 7.94
C GLY A 629 -5.07 19.86 8.42
N LYS A 630 -4.00 20.28 7.76
CA LYS A 630 -2.63 19.91 8.11
C LYS A 630 -2.12 20.83 9.22
N SER A 631 -2.54 20.54 10.45
CA SER A 631 -2.23 21.32 11.65
C SER A 631 -1.98 20.42 12.86
N LEU A 632 -1.76 21.02 14.04
CA LEU A 632 -1.73 20.30 15.31
C LEU A 632 -3.07 19.59 15.56
N ARG A 633 -3.02 18.25 15.60
CA ARG A 633 -4.19 17.38 15.78
C ARG A 633 -4.45 16.96 17.20
N THR A 634 -3.45 16.87 18.06
CA THR A 634 -3.62 16.43 19.46
C THR A 634 -2.29 16.56 20.19
N VAL A 635 -2.35 16.84 21.50
CA VAL A 635 -1.28 16.59 22.45
C VAL A 635 -1.76 15.54 23.43
N LYS A 636 -1.31 14.30 23.24
CA LYS A 636 -1.68 13.20 24.14
C LYS A 636 -0.92 13.33 25.46
N SER A 637 -1.59 13.14 26.59
CA SER A 637 -0.97 13.18 27.91
C SER A 637 -1.31 11.97 28.76
N CYS A 638 -0.44 11.63 29.71
CA CYS A 638 -0.85 10.79 30.84
C CYS A 638 -1.32 11.68 32.01
N VAL A 639 -1.89 11.07 33.05
CA VAL A 639 -2.45 11.81 34.19
C VAL A 639 -1.39 12.49 35.10
N GLY A 640 -0.11 12.43 34.74
CA GLY A 640 0.99 13.16 35.37
C GLY A 640 1.21 12.86 36.86
N SER A 641 2.00 13.70 37.52
CA SER A 641 2.20 13.67 38.98
C SER A 641 0.94 14.03 39.77
N THR A 642 -0.06 14.63 39.13
CA THR A 642 -1.35 14.98 39.74
C THR A 642 -2.11 13.75 40.24
N TRP A 643 -2.07 12.64 39.49
CA TRP A 643 -2.84 11.43 39.84
C TRP A 643 -2.02 10.13 39.81
N CYS A 644 -1.00 10.02 38.95
CA CYS A 644 -0.23 8.80 38.82
C CYS A 644 0.84 8.74 39.92
N ARG A 645 0.88 7.64 40.68
CA ARG A 645 1.94 7.40 41.69
C ARG A 645 3.37 7.39 41.15
N TYR A 646 3.55 7.26 39.84
CA TYR A 646 4.84 7.28 39.15
C TYR A 646 5.11 8.59 38.43
N GLY A 647 4.16 9.53 38.42
CA GLY A 647 4.33 10.82 37.76
C GLY A 647 5.40 11.63 38.48
N VAL A 648 6.41 12.04 37.73
CA VAL A 648 7.52 12.88 38.17
C VAL A 648 7.14 14.35 38.05
N GLN A 649 6.53 14.75 36.94
CA GLN A 649 6.07 16.11 36.70
C GLN A 649 4.64 16.17 36.15
N ASP A 650 4.07 17.38 36.11
CA ASP A 650 2.73 17.66 35.60
C ASP A 650 2.69 17.61 34.07
N SER A 651 2.51 16.40 33.53
CA SER A 651 2.34 16.21 32.08
C SER A 651 1.01 16.73 31.55
N VAL A 652 -0.02 16.85 32.40
CA VAL A 652 -1.33 17.34 31.94
C VAL A 652 -1.24 18.83 31.68
N GLY A 653 -0.75 19.61 32.65
CA GLY A 653 -0.53 21.06 32.49
C GLY A 653 0.37 21.38 31.30
N MET A 654 1.51 20.67 31.16
CA MET A 654 2.40 20.82 30.01
C MET A 654 1.71 20.47 28.68
N ALA A 655 0.92 19.39 28.61
CA ALA A 655 0.18 19.05 27.40
C ALA A 655 -0.89 20.08 27.04
N VAL A 656 -1.60 20.62 28.03
CA VAL A 656 -2.56 21.71 27.82
C VAL A 656 -1.85 22.95 27.28
N GLU A 657 -0.71 23.32 27.86
CA GLU A 657 0.09 24.46 27.40
C GLU A 657 0.52 24.29 25.94
N LEU A 658 1.12 23.15 25.57
CA LEU A 658 1.56 22.90 24.20
C LEU A 658 0.37 22.82 23.23
N GLU A 659 -0.76 22.22 23.64
CA GLU A 659 -1.94 22.12 22.79
C GLU A 659 -2.54 23.49 22.50
N LEU A 660 -2.63 24.32 23.54
CA LEU A 660 -3.11 25.69 23.45
C LEU A 660 -2.10 26.59 22.73
N ARG A 661 -0.80 26.34 22.81
CA ARG A 661 0.21 27.15 22.12
C ARG A 661 0.20 26.92 20.61
N TYR A 662 0.09 25.68 20.17
CA TYR A 662 0.21 25.34 18.73
C TYR A 662 -1.14 25.07 18.04
N ARG A 663 -2.26 25.38 18.69
CA ARG A 663 -3.59 25.29 18.09
C ARG A 663 -3.67 26.19 16.86
N GLY A 664 -4.25 25.67 15.77
CA GLY A 664 -4.37 26.39 14.51
C GLY A 664 -3.10 26.44 13.65
N LEU A 665 -1.92 26.06 14.17
CA LEU A 665 -0.67 26.07 13.41
C LEU A 665 -0.78 25.19 12.16
N ARG A 666 -0.85 25.80 10.98
CA ARG A 666 -0.79 25.10 9.69
C ARG A 666 0.66 24.71 9.38
N ALA A 667 0.83 23.52 8.83
CA ALA A 667 2.13 22.90 8.57
C ALA A 667 2.08 22.05 7.29
N PRO A 668 3.23 21.69 6.69
CA PRO A 668 3.26 20.85 5.48
C PRO A 668 2.49 19.53 5.64
N HIS A 669 2.42 19.01 6.86
CA HIS A 669 1.53 17.92 7.21
C HIS A 669 0.97 18.05 8.64
N LYS A 670 -0.04 17.24 8.99
CA LYS A 670 -0.62 17.14 10.34
C LYS A 670 0.42 16.74 11.40
N LEU A 671 0.36 17.38 12.56
CA LEU A 671 1.27 17.21 13.69
C LEU A 671 0.57 16.56 14.88
N LYS A 672 1.27 15.69 15.61
CA LYS A 672 0.84 15.11 16.88
C LYS A 672 1.96 15.25 17.88
N LEU A 673 1.60 15.58 19.11
CA LEU A 673 2.53 15.67 20.24
C LEU A 673 2.13 14.67 21.32
N GLY A 674 3.07 14.34 22.19
CA GLY A 674 2.81 13.54 23.38
C GLY A 674 3.64 13.98 24.57
N VAL A 675 3.04 14.06 25.75
CA VAL A 675 3.68 14.47 27.00
C VAL A 675 3.48 13.39 28.05
N SER A 676 4.57 12.79 28.52
CA SER A 676 4.55 11.77 29.56
C SER A 676 5.17 12.30 30.83
N GLY A 677 4.46 12.15 31.96
CA GLY A 677 4.95 12.58 33.27
C GLY A 677 6.05 11.68 33.86
N CYS A 678 6.48 10.62 33.17
CA CYS A 678 7.62 9.79 33.56
C CYS A 678 8.07 8.89 32.39
N ALA A 679 9.21 8.20 32.56
CA ALA A 679 9.79 7.28 31.58
C ALA A 679 8.93 6.04 31.22
N ARG A 680 7.82 5.79 31.93
CA ARG A 680 6.83 4.74 31.54
C ARG A 680 6.01 5.13 30.32
N GLU A 681 6.02 6.41 29.96
CA GLU A 681 5.69 6.85 28.60
C GLU A 681 4.24 6.58 28.16
N CYS A 682 3.27 6.59 29.09
CA CYS A 682 1.87 6.25 28.76
C CYS A 682 1.21 7.15 27.67
N ALA A 683 1.82 8.28 27.32
CA ALA A 683 1.35 9.15 26.24
C ALA A 683 1.87 8.77 24.84
N GLU A 684 2.72 7.75 24.71
CA GLU A 684 3.38 7.38 23.44
C GLU A 684 4.10 8.56 22.77
N ALA A 685 4.62 9.50 23.57
CA ALA A 685 5.49 10.62 23.19
C ALA A 685 6.54 10.28 22.12
N ARG A 686 7.23 9.14 22.22
CA ARG A 686 8.24 8.70 21.24
C ARG A 686 7.64 8.22 19.92
N GLY A 687 6.33 8.01 19.84
CA GLY A 687 5.62 7.72 18.59
C GLY A 687 5.02 8.97 17.91
N LYS A 688 5.28 10.17 18.44
CA LYS A 688 4.70 11.44 17.96
C LYS A 688 5.75 12.30 17.25
N ASP A 689 5.27 13.28 16.48
CA ASP A 689 6.13 14.20 15.73
C ASP A 689 7.05 14.99 16.69
N VAL A 690 6.54 15.31 17.90
CA VAL A 690 7.29 15.82 19.06
C VAL A 690 6.84 15.09 20.32
N GLY A 691 7.80 14.59 21.10
CA GLY A 691 7.58 13.85 22.34
C GLY A 691 8.29 14.51 23.52
N VAL A 692 7.60 14.61 24.65
CA VAL A 692 8.13 15.19 25.89
C VAL A 692 7.99 14.16 27.00
N ILE A 693 9.09 13.88 27.72
CA ILE A 693 9.10 12.94 28.84
C ILE A 693 9.76 13.59 30.05
N ALA A 694 9.05 13.63 31.18
CA ALA A 694 9.57 14.19 32.42
C ALA A 694 10.73 13.36 32.99
N THR A 695 11.72 14.06 33.52
CA THR A 695 12.82 13.54 34.33
C THR A 695 12.84 14.24 35.69
N ASP A 696 13.70 13.79 36.61
CA ASP A 696 13.88 14.45 37.90
C ASP A 696 14.55 15.84 37.76
N ASN A 697 15.19 16.12 36.63
CA ASN A 697 15.94 17.35 36.38
C ASN A 697 15.25 18.31 35.40
N GLY A 698 14.15 17.89 34.75
CA GLY A 698 13.48 18.68 33.72
C GLY A 698 12.72 17.82 32.73
N TRP A 699 12.86 18.12 31.44
CA TRP A 699 12.16 17.45 30.36
C TRP A 699 13.11 16.95 29.28
N ASN A 700 12.98 15.69 28.90
CA ASN A 700 13.61 15.17 27.71
C ASN A 700 12.68 15.39 26.51
N LEU A 701 13.22 16.06 25.49
CA LEU A 701 12.56 16.34 24.23
C LEU A 701 12.99 15.31 23.18
N TYR A 702 12.02 14.75 22.46
CA TYR A 702 12.20 13.83 21.34
C TYR A 702 11.51 14.39 20.10
N VAL A 703 12.09 14.21 18.91
CA VAL A 703 11.52 14.73 17.65
C VAL A 703 11.60 13.72 16.51
N GLY A 704 10.73 13.85 15.51
CA GLY A 704 10.77 13.05 14.29
C GLY A 704 10.11 11.67 14.39
N GLY A 705 9.17 11.46 15.33
CA GLY A 705 8.40 10.22 15.42
C GLY A 705 7.16 10.20 14.51
N ASN A 706 6.65 9.00 14.22
CA ASN A 706 5.46 8.80 13.40
C ASN A 706 4.80 7.44 13.68
N GLY A 707 3.49 7.44 13.97
CA GLY A 707 2.66 6.22 14.04
C GLY A 707 1.85 5.94 12.76
N GLY A 708 2.50 5.97 11.59
CA GLY A 708 1.88 5.78 10.27
C GLY A 708 2.33 4.50 9.55
N PHE A 709 2.15 4.42 8.23
CA PHE A 709 2.50 3.26 7.38
C PHE A 709 3.92 2.75 7.60
N THR A 710 4.88 3.68 7.72
CA THR A 710 6.24 3.40 8.20
C THR A 710 6.37 3.99 9.60
N PRO A 711 6.20 3.19 10.66
CA PRO A 711 6.34 3.68 12.02
C PRO A 711 7.80 4.06 12.28
N ARG A 712 8.01 5.19 12.96
CA ARG A 712 9.33 5.68 13.34
C ARG A 712 9.26 6.18 14.79
N HIS A 713 10.24 5.80 15.61
CA HIS A 713 10.41 6.41 16.91
C HIS A 713 11.10 7.76 16.78
N ALA A 714 10.62 8.74 17.55
CA ALA A 714 11.26 10.02 17.71
C ALA A 714 12.63 9.84 18.36
N VAL A 715 13.61 10.59 17.87
CA VAL A 715 14.98 10.58 18.37
C VAL A 715 15.09 11.58 19.51
N LEU A 716 15.84 11.22 20.56
CA LEU A 716 16.14 12.15 21.64
C LEU A 716 16.81 13.39 21.07
N PHE A 717 16.26 14.57 21.32
CA PHE A 717 16.74 15.84 20.77
C PHE A 717 17.56 16.63 21.79
N ALA A 718 17.06 16.72 23.03
CA ALA A 718 17.71 17.38 24.16
C ALA A 718 17.19 16.81 25.48
N GLU A 719 17.99 16.88 26.53
CA GLU A 719 17.69 16.30 27.85
C GLU A 719 17.65 17.36 28.94
N ASP A 720 16.92 17.07 30.01
CA ASP A 720 16.87 17.85 31.25
C ASP A 720 16.60 19.35 31.04
N LEU A 721 15.73 19.66 30.07
CA LEU A 721 15.34 21.04 29.78
C LEU A 721 14.39 21.57 30.84
N ASP A 722 14.56 22.83 31.25
CA ASP A 722 13.52 23.58 31.93
C ASP A 722 12.35 23.88 30.98
N THR A 723 11.18 24.22 31.53
CA THR A 723 9.95 24.45 30.75
C THR A 723 10.12 25.55 29.69
N GLU A 724 10.77 26.66 30.01
CA GLU A 724 10.93 27.78 29.07
C GLU A 724 11.82 27.37 27.89
N THR A 725 12.95 26.72 28.20
CA THR A 725 13.87 26.21 27.18
C THR A 725 13.21 25.13 26.33
N LEU A 726 12.48 24.19 26.94
CA LEU A 726 11.71 23.16 26.22
C LEU A 726 10.76 23.76 25.19
N VAL A 727 9.90 24.69 25.63
CA VAL A 727 8.89 25.31 24.76
C VAL A 727 9.58 26.08 23.62
N ARG A 728 10.62 26.86 23.92
CA ARG A 728 11.40 27.57 22.89
C ARG A 728 12.05 26.63 21.89
N THR A 729 12.59 25.49 22.33
CA THR A 729 13.17 24.49 21.43
C THR A 729 12.11 23.85 20.54
N ILE A 730 10.91 23.54 21.05
CA ILE A 730 9.79 23.03 20.26
C ILE A 730 9.32 24.08 19.25
N ASP A 731 9.21 25.35 19.66
CA ASP A 731 8.82 26.46 18.78
C ASP A 731 9.71 26.53 17.54
N ARG A 732 11.03 26.53 17.76
CA ARG A 732 12.05 26.56 16.71
C ARG A 732 11.99 25.33 15.83
N PHE A 733 11.85 24.13 16.42
CA PHE A 733 11.72 22.89 15.66
C PHE A 733 10.52 22.92 14.71
N LEU A 734 9.35 23.30 15.22
CA LEU A 734 8.14 23.37 14.43
C LEU A 734 8.23 24.44 13.33
N MET A 735 8.75 25.64 13.64
CA MET A 735 8.89 26.70 12.65
C MET A 735 9.93 26.36 11.58
N TYR A 736 11.04 25.74 11.96
CA TYR A 736 12.06 25.29 11.01
C TYR A 736 11.53 24.20 10.08
N TYR A 737 10.78 23.22 10.62
CA TYR A 737 10.07 22.21 9.83
C TYR A 737 9.03 22.84 8.89
N VAL A 738 8.19 23.77 9.38
CA VAL A 738 7.17 24.45 8.57
C VAL A 738 7.79 25.20 7.39
N ARG A 739 8.95 25.82 7.60
CA ARG A 739 9.69 26.57 6.58
C ARG A 739 10.36 25.67 5.54
N THR A 740 10.99 24.58 5.97
CA THR A 740 11.92 23.82 5.10
C THR A 740 11.37 22.53 4.53
N ALA A 741 10.36 21.92 5.16
CA ALA A 741 9.85 20.64 4.70
C ALA A 741 9.11 20.73 3.35
N ASP A 742 9.12 19.63 2.61
CA ASP A 742 8.44 19.53 1.33
C ASP A 742 6.93 19.29 1.50
N ARG A 743 6.18 19.40 0.39
CA ARG A 743 4.73 19.20 0.35
C ARG A 743 4.34 17.84 0.93
N LEU A 744 3.42 17.86 1.90
CA LEU A 744 2.89 16.66 2.56
C LEU A 744 3.97 15.78 3.24
N GLN A 745 5.19 16.30 3.44
CA GLN A 745 6.26 15.58 4.13
C GLN A 745 6.01 15.57 5.64
N ARG A 746 6.05 14.39 6.27
CA ARG A 746 5.99 14.25 7.74
C ARG A 746 7.32 14.65 8.39
N THR A 747 7.32 14.95 9.68
CA THR A 747 8.57 15.29 10.41
C THR A 747 9.58 14.15 10.39
N ALA A 748 9.15 12.88 10.49
CA ALA A 748 10.05 11.73 10.46
C ALA A 748 10.95 11.65 9.19
N PRO A 749 10.42 11.59 7.96
CA PRO A 749 11.24 11.61 6.75
C PRO A 749 11.95 12.96 6.53
N TRP A 750 11.45 14.05 7.10
CA TRP A 750 12.14 15.34 7.06
C TRP A 750 13.40 15.33 7.94
N VAL A 751 13.32 14.82 9.18
CA VAL A 751 14.47 14.62 10.07
C VAL A 751 15.49 13.66 9.44
N GLU A 752 15.03 12.58 8.81
CA GLU A 752 15.88 11.63 8.08
C GLU A 752 16.65 12.31 6.94
N ALA A 753 15.98 13.16 6.16
CA ALA A 753 16.60 13.87 5.04
C ALA A 753 17.60 14.97 5.47
N HIS A 754 17.37 15.64 6.60
CA HIS A 754 18.21 16.76 7.05
C HIS A 754 19.29 16.35 8.04
N GLY A 755 19.13 15.22 8.74
CA GLY A 755 20.01 14.76 9.80
C GLY A 755 19.72 15.45 11.14
N ILE A 756 19.60 14.65 12.20
CA ILE A 756 19.23 15.15 13.54
C ILE A 756 20.27 16.13 14.12
N GLU A 757 21.56 15.89 13.88
CA GLU A 757 22.63 16.76 14.40
C GLU A 757 22.64 18.12 13.70
N ALA A 758 22.44 18.17 12.38
CA ALA A 758 22.33 19.44 11.66
C ALA A 758 21.12 20.25 12.15
N ILE A 759 19.99 19.59 12.42
CA ILE A 759 18.82 20.24 13.02
C ILE A 759 19.14 20.79 14.43
N ARG A 760 19.92 20.07 15.25
CA ARG A 760 20.37 20.56 16.56
C ARG A 760 21.26 21.78 16.44
N GLU A 761 22.24 21.78 15.54
CA GLU A 761 23.12 22.93 15.31
C GLU A 761 22.30 24.19 14.95
N VAL A 762 21.28 24.04 14.11
CA VAL A 762 20.40 25.16 13.74
C VAL A 762 19.57 25.66 14.92
N ILE A 763 18.96 24.75 15.69
CA ILE A 763 17.94 25.12 16.70
C ILE A 763 18.54 25.48 18.07
N LEU A 764 19.58 24.77 18.47
CA LEU A 764 20.22 24.91 19.79
C LEU A 764 21.42 25.86 19.74
N GLU A 765 22.19 25.83 18.65
CA GLU A 765 23.42 26.62 18.51
C GLU A 765 23.27 27.84 17.58
N ASP A 766 22.11 27.99 16.94
CA ASP A 766 21.80 29.05 15.99
C ASP A 766 22.82 29.14 14.84
N SER A 767 23.26 28.00 14.31
CA SER A 767 24.32 27.93 13.29
C SER A 767 24.01 28.71 12.01
N LEU A 768 22.72 28.99 11.73
CA LEU A 768 22.25 29.79 10.61
C LEU A 768 21.88 31.24 10.98
N GLY A 769 21.88 31.61 12.26
CA GLY A 769 21.50 32.95 12.73
C GLY A 769 20.01 33.28 12.53
N ILE A 770 19.13 32.28 12.50
CA ILE A 770 17.69 32.43 12.21
C ILE A 770 16.79 32.20 13.43
N CYS A 771 17.34 31.82 14.59
CA CYS A 771 16.52 31.48 15.75
C CYS A 771 15.61 32.63 16.20
N ALA A 772 16.06 33.88 16.14
CA ALA A 772 15.25 35.03 16.48
C ALA A 772 14.04 35.19 15.54
N ASP A 773 14.20 34.88 14.26
CA ASP A 773 13.11 34.91 13.28
C ASP A 773 12.11 33.79 13.52
N LEU A 774 12.59 32.58 13.86
CA LEU A 774 11.73 31.45 14.23
C LEU A 774 10.92 31.74 15.50
N ASP A 775 11.57 32.33 16.52
CA ASP A 775 10.93 32.74 17.77
C ASP A 775 9.85 33.81 17.49
N ALA A 776 10.15 34.81 16.67
CA ALA A 776 9.21 35.85 16.28
C ALA A 776 8.02 35.30 15.48
N ALA A 777 8.25 34.36 14.56
CA ALA A 777 7.20 33.72 13.77
C ALA A 777 6.23 32.92 14.66
N MET A 778 6.74 32.14 15.61
CA MET A 778 5.89 31.42 16.56
C MET A 778 5.14 32.40 17.48
N ALA A 779 5.79 33.46 17.97
CA ALA A 779 5.12 34.47 18.79
C ALA A 779 3.97 35.16 18.05
N ALA A 780 4.16 35.47 16.76
CA ALA A 780 3.11 36.02 15.91
C ALA A 780 1.94 35.05 15.74
N HIS A 781 2.22 33.75 15.52
CA HIS A 781 1.18 32.72 15.46
C HIS A 781 0.37 32.64 16.75
N VAL A 782 1.04 32.50 17.90
CA VAL A 782 0.40 32.41 19.22
C VAL A 782 -0.43 33.66 19.52
N GLY A 783 0.10 34.85 19.22
CA GLY A 783 -0.57 36.12 19.48
C GLY A 783 -1.74 36.45 18.56
N SER A 784 -1.86 35.78 17.41
CA SER A 784 -2.90 36.04 16.40
C SER A 784 -3.95 34.94 16.28
N TYR A 785 -3.85 33.86 17.07
CA TYR A 785 -4.80 32.76 17.00
C TYR A 785 -6.25 33.23 17.23
N CYS A 786 -7.14 32.73 16.37
CA CYS A 786 -8.58 32.85 16.50
C CYS A 786 -9.21 31.49 16.16
N ASP A 787 -10.28 31.10 16.85
CA ASP A 787 -11.02 29.88 16.51
C ASP A 787 -11.76 30.07 15.17
N GLU A 788 -11.43 29.25 14.18
CA GLU A 788 -11.95 29.34 12.82
C GLU A 788 -13.48 29.16 12.76
N TRP A 789 -14.03 28.30 13.63
CA TRP A 789 -15.48 28.10 13.71
C TRP A 789 -16.19 29.26 14.40
N ALA A 790 -15.69 29.77 15.53
CA ALA A 790 -16.23 30.99 16.14
C ALA A 790 -16.19 32.19 15.17
N ALA A 791 -15.10 32.37 14.43
CA ALA A 791 -14.97 33.43 13.42
C ALA A 791 -15.98 33.25 12.26
N THR A 792 -16.17 32.01 11.80
CA THR A 792 -17.15 31.69 10.76
C THR A 792 -18.58 31.91 11.22
N LEU A 793 -18.92 31.53 12.46
CA LEU A 793 -20.26 31.75 13.04
C LEU A 793 -20.60 33.24 13.21
N ALA A 794 -19.59 34.11 13.27
CA ALA A 794 -19.76 35.56 13.38
C ALA A 794 -19.90 36.26 12.01
N ASP A 795 -19.68 35.56 10.89
CA ASP A 795 -19.63 36.11 9.55
C ASP A 795 -20.72 35.49 8.63
N PRO A 796 -21.80 36.24 8.33
CA PRO A 796 -22.89 35.74 7.47
C PRO A 796 -22.43 35.30 6.08
N ASP A 797 -21.40 35.92 5.51
CA ASP A 797 -20.90 35.57 4.17
C ASP A 797 -20.20 34.19 4.20
N LYS A 798 -19.48 33.88 5.28
CA LYS A 798 -18.85 32.57 5.50
C LYS A 798 -19.87 31.51 5.90
N LEU A 799 -21.00 31.88 6.47
CA LEU A 799 -22.08 30.91 6.76
C LEU A 799 -22.82 30.47 5.51
N ALA A 800 -22.97 31.35 4.52
CA ALA A 800 -23.73 31.08 3.31
C ALA A 800 -23.18 29.92 2.45
N GLN A 801 -21.92 29.51 2.65
CA GLN A 801 -21.31 28.36 1.95
C GLN A 801 -21.69 26.98 2.55
N PHE A 802 -22.30 26.93 3.74
CA PHE A 802 -22.68 25.67 4.40
C PHE A 802 -24.12 25.26 4.06
N VAL A 803 -24.38 24.99 2.77
CA VAL A 803 -25.68 24.53 2.28
C VAL A 803 -25.51 23.30 1.39
N SER A 804 -26.41 22.31 1.51
CA SER A 804 -26.30 21.05 0.75
C SER A 804 -26.62 21.23 -0.73
N PHE A 805 -27.62 22.04 -1.08
CA PHE A 805 -27.93 22.39 -2.46
C PHE A 805 -28.14 23.91 -2.60
N VAL A 806 -27.43 24.54 -3.54
CA VAL A 806 -27.55 25.99 -3.81
C VAL A 806 -28.98 26.38 -4.20
N ASN A 807 -29.70 25.48 -4.88
CA ASN A 807 -31.06 25.71 -5.36
C ASN A 807 -32.16 25.28 -4.36
N ASP A 808 -31.81 24.48 -3.35
CA ASP A 808 -32.73 24.03 -2.30
C ASP A 808 -31.96 23.85 -0.97
N PRO A 809 -31.62 24.96 -0.28
CA PRO A 809 -30.73 24.92 0.88
C PRO A 809 -31.25 24.10 2.06
N GLU A 810 -32.57 23.85 2.11
CA GLU A 810 -33.24 23.12 3.19
C GLU A 810 -33.39 21.61 2.88
N ALA A 811 -33.11 21.18 1.64
CA ALA A 811 -33.22 19.78 1.25
C ALA A 811 -32.01 18.97 1.76
N SER A 812 -32.29 17.86 2.44
CA SER A 812 -31.28 16.85 2.78
C SER A 812 -31.01 15.93 1.60
N ASP A 813 -29.76 15.48 1.45
CA ASP A 813 -29.42 14.44 0.48
C ASP A 813 -30.24 13.16 0.72
N PRO A 814 -31.12 12.77 -0.23
CA PRO A 814 -32.00 11.61 -0.08
C PRO A 814 -31.23 10.27 -0.11
N ASP A 815 -29.98 10.26 -0.58
CA ASP A 815 -29.18 9.04 -0.73
C ASP A 815 -28.43 8.63 0.55
N LEU A 816 -28.50 9.46 1.60
CA LEU A 816 -27.92 9.17 2.90
C LEU A 816 -28.78 8.19 3.71
N ALA A 817 -28.42 6.91 3.65
CA ALA A 817 -29.06 5.83 4.42
C ALA A 817 -28.21 5.38 5.62
N TYR A 818 -28.86 5.11 6.75
CA TYR A 818 -28.23 4.71 8.00
C TYR A 818 -28.94 3.54 8.66
N VAL A 819 -28.16 2.71 9.35
CA VAL A 819 -28.65 1.62 10.20
C VAL A 819 -28.06 1.72 11.60
N GLU A 820 -28.73 1.13 12.58
CA GLU A 820 -28.22 1.05 13.95
C GLU A 820 -27.34 -0.19 14.13
N GLU A 821 -26.11 0.02 14.59
CA GLU A 821 -25.18 -1.06 14.93
C GLU A 821 -24.47 -0.72 16.24
N ARG A 822 -24.42 -1.67 17.18
CA ARG A 822 -23.85 -1.46 18.52
C ARG A 822 -24.43 -0.24 19.26
N GLY A 823 -25.73 0.02 19.06
CA GLY A 823 -26.42 1.15 19.69
C GLY A 823 -26.05 2.53 19.15
N GLN A 824 -25.41 2.61 17.98
CA GLN A 824 -25.11 3.87 17.31
C GLN A 824 -25.46 3.78 15.81
N ARG A 825 -25.77 4.93 15.20
CA ARG A 825 -25.96 5.05 13.75
C ARG A 825 -24.65 4.79 13.01
N ARG A 826 -24.70 4.04 11.90
CA ARG A 826 -23.61 3.95 10.91
C ARG A 826 -24.17 4.00 9.48
N PRO A 827 -23.37 4.41 8.47
CA PRO A 827 -23.82 4.36 7.08
C PRO A 827 -24.28 2.94 6.71
N ALA A 828 -25.41 2.86 6.01
CA ALA A 828 -25.93 1.60 5.49
C ALA A 828 -24.98 1.05 4.41
N THR A 829 -24.73 -0.26 4.44
CA THR A 829 -24.01 -0.95 3.36
C THR A 829 -24.85 -0.93 2.07
N ALA A 830 -24.25 -1.27 0.93
CA ALA A 830 -24.98 -1.36 -0.32
C ALA A 830 -26.19 -2.31 -0.25
N SER A 831 -26.08 -3.42 0.50
CA SER A 831 -27.16 -4.39 0.70
C SER A 831 -28.26 -3.93 1.66
N GLU A 832 -27.96 -3.00 2.57
CA GLU A 832 -28.91 -2.44 3.54
C GLU A 832 -29.65 -1.20 2.99
N ARG A 833 -29.13 -0.60 1.91
CA ARG A 833 -29.80 0.49 1.21
C ARG A 833 -31.03 -0.04 0.48
N THR A 834 -32.21 0.31 0.98
CA THR A 834 -33.45 0.12 0.21
C THR A 834 -33.40 1.05 -1.00
N LEU A 835 -33.49 0.52 -2.23
CA LEU A 835 -33.62 1.33 -3.45
C LEU A 835 -34.80 2.31 -3.29
N ILE A 836 -34.51 3.61 -3.14
CA ILE A 836 -35.54 4.66 -3.02
C ILE A 836 -36.23 4.91 -4.37
N ALA A 837 -35.66 4.42 -5.48
CA ALA A 837 -36.33 4.41 -6.77
C ALA A 837 -37.09 3.08 -6.98
N GLY A 838 -38.40 3.10 -6.79
CA GLY A 838 -39.27 2.19 -7.55
C GLY A 838 -39.11 2.43 -9.06
N PRO A 839 -39.62 1.55 -9.94
CA PRO A 839 -39.41 1.59 -11.40
C PRO A 839 -40.04 2.80 -12.12
N THR A 840 -40.52 3.80 -11.39
CA THR A 840 -41.21 4.98 -11.94
C THR A 840 -40.65 6.25 -11.32
N LEU A 841 -39.96 7.04 -12.15
CA LEU A 841 -39.63 8.44 -11.88
C LEU A 841 -40.86 9.29 -12.21
N GLU A 842 -41.40 10.01 -11.23
CA GLU A 842 -42.41 11.05 -11.50
C GLU A 842 -41.72 12.25 -12.16
N VAL A 843 -41.89 12.39 -13.47
CA VAL A 843 -41.54 13.62 -14.17
C VAL A 843 -42.71 14.59 -14.00
N ARG A 844 -42.47 15.72 -13.33
CA ARG A 844 -43.44 16.81 -13.18
C ARG A 844 -43.83 17.32 -14.58
N ALA A 845 -45.13 17.32 -14.88
CA ALA A 845 -45.70 17.85 -16.12
C ALA A 845 -45.61 19.38 -16.22
#